data_AF-A0A7Y2FWQ2-F1
#
_entry.id   AF-A0A7Y2FWQ2-F1
#
_cell.length_a   1.000
_cell.length_b   1.000
_cell.length_c   1.000
_cell.angle_alpha   90.00
_cell.angle_beta   90.00
_cell.angle_gamma   90.00
#
_symmetry.space_group_name_H-M   'P 1'
#
loop_
_entity.id
_entity.type
_entity.pdbx_description
1 polymer ?
#
loop_
_entity_poly.entity_id
_entity_poly.type
_entity_poly.pdbx_seq_one_letter_code
_entity_poly.pdbx_strand_id
1 'polypeptide(L)'
;MQYLSPLVDREVFFGNPEISGAQISPNGQFIAFIKPYNGIMNIWIKSFDQDFDEALPLTDDTNRPIRSFFWSRDSQYLLYSQDKGGDENFHIYAVQPTDAEAGFIPKSRDLSPYENITAYILHVPKSNHNKLFVAINDRDTAWHDYYSIDIPTGERTLLLQNDNNWTGAYFDLEDKLQLLSKSNETGGSEIFHLKDGKPQRILQASLEENVAPIRFDKAGNVYVVSNIGDVNFTGLYLYNFELETLQFIESDPDNYVDLENAIFSDLTDELIATVYLADQKKILWKNEPFREDYQYLKSQFPDYEIDITSLTEDESKWIIFVHKDTDPGKAYTFERAGRSIVFQYAPRPELENVALVPMQSIKYNSIDGLEIPAYLTIPDVADPKNLPAVIFPHGGPWARDYWGYNGYAQFLANRGYVVLQPNFRGSTGYGKAFLNAAINEWGQKMQDDLTAGAQYLIQKGIAQSDKIAIMGGSYGGYATLAGLSFTPEVYAAGVSIVGPSNLFTLLETIPPYWESARVMFHKRMGDPTTEEGKAQLQRQSPFFHAQNIKAPLLVAQGDNDPRVKTSESDQIVIAMRDLGLAVEYLNFPDEGHGFANPDNNMSFIAVMEAFLAKHLGGRYQENVPEQLQTIIRIATVDINALKMPTIVTDSMRLQSNPAIVKRPSEGTLHYNLSLEIQGQNMEFTQTREVKATDTHLTIQESAESPMGDMRDLAVCDIQNMSLERRTISQDPVEIEIDSSSSVLYGKYNINGRLNEINLDIEGTTITDGAHLDIYLSCLDFENLNQNTIRVFDAQQQAFVIYEINSVGEVTIDQYRCHHIQLSALEGSTKKMDYYISIDDQAILVQKESVLPQMGGAKIIMKLNYESA
;
A
#
# COMPACT_ATOMS: atom_id res chain seq x y z
N MET A 1 -17.57 -5.84 36.24
CA MET A 1 -17.68 -7.02 35.35
C MET A 1 -16.87 -8.15 35.97
N GLN A 2 -17.40 -9.37 36.09
CA GLN A 2 -16.66 -10.54 36.55
C GLN A 2 -16.26 -11.38 35.34
N TYR A 3 -14.96 -11.48 35.09
CA TYR A 3 -14.38 -12.22 33.97
C TYR A 3 -14.24 -13.71 34.33
N LEU A 4 -14.49 -14.59 33.35
CA LEU A 4 -14.37 -16.04 33.52
C LEU A 4 -13.04 -16.59 32.98
N SER A 5 -12.32 -15.79 32.18
CA SER A 5 -10.98 -16.06 31.68
C SER A 5 -9.93 -15.12 32.32
N PRO A 6 -8.64 -15.48 32.38
CA PRO A 6 -7.58 -14.55 32.74
C PRO A 6 -7.40 -13.44 31.68
N LEU A 7 -6.75 -12.34 32.06
CA LEU A 7 -6.22 -11.39 31.09
C LEU A 7 -5.07 -12.07 30.36
N VAL A 8 -5.13 -12.10 29.04
CA VAL A 8 -4.10 -12.72 28.18
C VAL A 8 -3.15 -11.64 27.68
N ASP A 9 -1.86 -11.91 27.60
CA ASP A 9 -0.89 -10.90 27.16
C ASP A 9 -1.10 -10.52 25.68
N ARG A 10 -0.85 -9.25 25.32
CA ARG A 10 -0.99 -8.72 23.94
C ARG A 10 -0.16 -9.52 22.95
N GLU A 11 1.03 -9.92 23.37
CA GLU A 11 2.04 -10.66 22.60
C GLU A 11 1.50 -12.00 22.09
N VAL A 12 0.61 -12.65 22.84
CA VAL A 12 -0.02 -13.92 22.45
C VAL A 12 -0.89 -13.74 21.18
N PHE A 13 -1.58 -12.59 21.05
CA PHE A 13 -2.44 -12.30 19.90
C PHE A 13 -1.69 -11.66 18.72
N PHE A 14 -0.77 -10.73 19.01
CA PHE A 14 -0.18 -9.83 18.00
C PHE A 14 1.33 -9.94 17.85
N GLY A 15 2.02 -10.72 18.70
CA GLY A 15 3.44 -11.03 18.48
C GLY A 15 3.64 -11.78 17.17
N ASN A 16 4.87 -12.04 16.75
CA ASN A 16 5.08 -12.84 15.55
C ASN A 16 4.50 -14.26 15.72
N PRO A 17 3.88 -14.84 14.67
CA PRO A 17 3.66 -16.28 14.66
C PRO A 17 5.02 -16.99 14.65
N GLU A 18 5.09 -18.19 15.22
CA GLU A 18 6.31 -19.00 15.20
C GLU A 18 6.62 -19.46 13.77
N ILE A 19 5.59 -19.92 13.06
CA ILE A 19 5.65 -20.34 11.66
C ILE A 19 4.35 -19.93 10.97
N SER A 20 4.40 -19.49 9.71
CA SER A 20 3.21 -19.21 8.91
C SER A 20 3.44 -19.45 7.42
N GLY A 21 2.37 -19.57 6.64
CA GLY A 21 2.43 -19.51 5.17
C GLY A 21 3.24 -20.64 4.52
N ALA A 22 3.29 -21.82 5.13
CA ALA A 22 4.06 -22.93 4.57
C ALA A 22 3.55 -23.38 3.19
N GLN A 23 4.47 -23.64 2.28
CA GLN A 23 4.23 -24.19 0.95
C GLN A 23 5.16 -25.36 0.65
N ILE A 24 4.62 -26.41 0.03
CA ILE A 24 5.41 -27.52 -0.49
C ILE A 24 5.99 -27.14 -1.84
N SER A 25 7.25 -27.50 -2.10
CA SER A 25 7.84 -27.31 -3.43
C SER A 25 7.10 -28.16 -4.46
N PRO A 26 6.95 -27.70 -5.72
CA PRO A 26 6.27 -28.48 -6.76
C PRO A 26 6.79 -29.92 -6.91
N ASN A 27 8.10 -30.15 -6.76
CA ASN A 27 8.71 -31.47 -6.81
C ASN A 27 8.56 -32.31 -5.51
N GLY A 28 7.95 -31.75 -4.47
CA GLY A 28 7.67 -32.42 -3.19
C GLY A 28 8.88 -32.67 -2.28
N GLN A 29 10.04 -32.07 -2.57
CA GLN A 29 11.28 -32.28 -1.82
C GLN A 29 11.44 -31.34 -0.62
N PHE A 30 10.84 -30.16 -0.66
CA PHE A 30 11.04 -29.11 0.34
C PHE A 30 9.72 -28.55 0.86
N ILE A 31 9.78 -27.99 2.06
CA ILE A 31 8.75 -27.11 2.60
C ILE A 31 9.42 -25.77 2.90
N ALA A 32 8.95 -24.72 2.24
CA ALA A 32 9.30 -23.34 2.58
C ALA A 32 8.20 -22.74 3.44
N PHE A 33 8.53 -21.79 4.31
CA PHE A 33 7.60 -21.17 5.24
C PHE A 33 8.16 -19.85 5.76
N ILE A 34 7.34 -19.07 6.47
CA ILE A 34 7.76 -17.80 7.08
C ILE A 34 7.94 -18.01 8.58
N LYS A 35 9.08 -17.59 9.13
CA LYS A 35 9.44 -17.70 10.57
C LYS A 35 10.32 -16.51 10.98
N PRO A 36 10.28 -16.04 12.24
CA PRO A 36 11.15 -14.96 12.69
C PRO A 36 12.64 -15.30 12.54
N TYR A 37 13.39 -14.38 11.95
CA TYR A 37 14.84 -14.31 12.00
C TYR A 37 15.21 -12.93 12.57
N ASN A 38 15.92 -12.91 13.70
CA ASN A 38 16.22 -11.68 14.46
C ASN A 38 14.98 -10.80 14.78
N GLY A 39 13.82 -11.43 15.04
CA GLY A 39 12.60 -10.72 15.40
C GLY A 39 11.74 -10.27 14.21
N ILE A 40 12.19 -10.43 12.96
CA ILE A 40 11.43 -10.10 11.76
C ILE A 40 11.11 -11.36 10.97
N MET A 41 9.88 -11.48 10.46
CA MET A 41 9.44 -12.63 9.69
C MET A 41 10.19 -12.70 8.36
N ASN A 42 10.87 -13.83 8.14
CA ASN A 42 11.68 -14.12 6.97
C ASN A 42 11.29 -15.47 6.37
N ILE A 43 11.73 -15.74 5.14
CA ILE A 43 11.51 -17.04 4.48
C ILE A 43 12.54 -18.04 5.02
N TRP A 44 12.07 -19.25 5.30
CA TRP A 44 12.87 -20.40 5.73
C TRP A 44 12.55 -21.61 4.88
N ILE A 45 13.44 -22.59 4.89
CA ILE A 45 13.28 -23.86 4.19
C ILE A 45 13.73 -25.04 5.03
N LYS A 46 13.07 -26.18 4.82
CA LYS A 46 13.50 -27.50 5.28
C LYS A 46 13.22 -28.55 4.19
N SER A 47 13.87 -29.70 4.26
CA SER A 47 13.44 -30.87 3.48
C SER A 47 12.06 -31.36 3.95
N PHE A 48 11.31 -32.05 3.09
CA PHE A 48 9.92 -32.45 3.36
C PHE A 48 9.74 -33.19 4.72
N ASP A 49 10.60 -34.17 5.02
CA ASP A 49 10.54 -34.98 6.25
C ASP A 49 11.39 -34.45 7.42
N GLN A 50 12.09 -33.33 7.24
CA GLN A 50 12.97 -32.75 8.26
C GLN A 50 12.17 -31.98 9.33
N ASP A 51 12.69 -31.88 10.56
CA ASP A 51 12.07 -31.07 11.61
C ASP A 51 12.24 -29.55 11.36
N PHE A 52 11.28 -28.74 11.82
CA PHE A 52 11.31 -27.27 11.66
C PHE A 52 12.45 -26.59 12.43
N ASP A 53 13.00 -27.25 13.45
CA ASP A 53 14.15 -26.75 14.22
C ASP A 53 15.48 -26.86 13.45
N GLU A 54 15.52 -27.71 12.41
CA GLU A 54 16.67 -27.87 11.53
C GLU A 54 16.56 -27.04 10.24
N ALA A 55 15.52 -26.22 10.12
CA ALA A 55 15.31 -25.37 8.95
C ALA A 55 16.38 -24.29 8.81
N LEU A 56 16.60 -23.85 7.58
CA LEU A 56 17.57 -22.82 7.23
C LEU A 56 16.85 -21.52 6.81
N PRO A 57 17.33 -20.35 7.25
CA PRO A 57 16.81 -19.07 6.76
C PRO A 57 17.26 -18.84 5.32
N LEU A 58 16.34 -18.34 4.49
CA LEU A 58 16.58 -17.97 3.09
C LEU A 58 16.67 -16.47 2.87
N THR A 59 16.16 -15.68 3.81
CA THR A 59 16.21 -14.22 3.77
C THR A 59 16.54 -13.69 5.16
N ASP A 60 17.02 -12.45 5.21
CA ASP A 60 17.47 -11.78 6.43
C ASP A 60 16.96 -10.33 6.53
N ASP A 61 15.75 -10.05 6.03
CA ASP A 61 15.09 -8.74 6.20
C ASP A 61 15.04 -8.36 7.68
N THR A 62 15.53 -7.16 7.99
CA THR A 62 15.76 -6.68 9.38
C THR A 62 14.75 -5.65 9.86
N ASN A 63 13.94 -5.09 8.95
CA ASN A 63 13.01 -4.01 9.28
C ASN A 63 11.55 -4.39 9.05
N ARG A 64 11.24 -5.01 7.90
CA ARG A 64 9.87 -5.27 7.47
C ARG A 64 9.66 -6.77 7.20
N PRO A 65 8.63 -7.39 7.80
CA PRO A 65 8.25 -8.77 7.53
C PRO A 65 8.02 -9.07 6.05
N ILE A 66 8.62 -10.14 5.53
CA ILE A 66 8.15 -10.76 4.29
C ILE A 66 6.81 -11.44 4.58
N ARG A 67 5.77 -11.08 3.82
CA ARG A 67 4.38 -11.51 4.09
C ARG A 67 3.95 -12.73 3.29
N SER A 68 4.50 -12.91 2.09
CA SER A 68 4.14 -13.99 1.19
C SER A 68 5.30 -14.30 0.24
N PHE A 69 5.30 -15.52 -0.27
CA PHE A 69 6.21 -16.01 -1.29
C PHE A 69 5.51 -17.10 -2.09
N PHE A 70 6.11 -17.57 -3.18
CA PHE A 70 5.69 -18.80 -3.86
C PHE A 70 6.85 -19.45 -4.60
N TRP A 71 6.69 -20.71 -4.98
CA TRP A 71 7.70 -21.48 -5.70
C TRP A 71 7.66 -21.23 -7.21
N SER A 72 8.84 -21.19 -7.85
CA SER A 72 8.93 -21.43 -9.30
C SER A 72 8.45 -22.84 -9.62
N ARG A 73 7.91 -23.05 -10.83
CA ARG A 73 7.28 -24.32 -11.25
C ARG A 73 8.22 -25.53 -11.13
N ASP A 74 9.52 -25.33 -11.35
CA ASP A 74 10.55 -26.37 -11.23
C ASP A 74 11.18 -26.50 -9.84
N SER A 75 10.67 -25.76 -8.84
CA SER A 75 11.22 -25.70 -7.48
C SER A 75 12.63 -25.09 -7.38
N GLN A 76 13.17 -24.47 -8.43
CA GLN A 76 14.52 -23.88 -8.39
C GLN A 76 14.59 -22.55 -7.62
N TYR A 77 13.51 -21.80 -7.54
CA TYR A 77 13.48 -20.49 -6.90
C TYR A 77 12.26 -20.32 -6.00
N LEU A 78 12.43 -19.54 -4.96
CA LEU A 78 11.33 -18.88 -4.27
C LEU A 78 11.25 -17.42 -4.72
N LEU A 79 10.04 -17.00 -5.05
CA LEU A 79 9.71 -15.67 -5.51
C LEU A 79 8.89 -14.96 -4.43
N TYR A 80 9.23 -13.71 -4.13
CA TYR A 80 8.49 -12.91 -3.16
C TYR A 80 8.47 -11.44 -3.56
N SER A 81 7.53 -10.69 -3.00
CA SER A 81 7.41 -9.26 -3.20
C SER A 81 7.67 -8.54 -1.88
N GLN A 82 8.40 -7.43 -1.95
CA GLN A 82 8.75 -6.64 -0.78
C GLN A 82 8.84 -5.15 -1.15
N ASP A 83 8.26 -4.30 -0.30
CA ASP A 83 8.34 -2.85 -0.35
C ASP A 83 9.31 -2.32 0.72
N LYS A 84 9.55 -1.00 0.76
CA LYS A 84 10.45 -0.39 1.73
C LYS A 84 9.67 0.54 2.66
N GLY A 85 9.66 0.22 3.96
CA GLY A 85 9.04 1.08 4.97
C GLY A 85 7.53 1.31 4.79
N GLY A 86 6.84 0.50 3.99
CA GLY A 86 5.41 0.66 3.73
C GLY A 86 5.05 1.59 2.57
N ASP A 87 6.01 1.98 1.74
CA ASP A 87 5.79 2.86 0.59
C ASP A 87 5.00 2.21 -0.56
N GLU A 88 4.77 0.90 -0.49
CA GLU A 88 4.11 0.07 -1.52
C GLU A 88 4.77 0.11 -2.91
N ASN A 89 6.03 0.55 -2.98
CA ASN A 89 6.87 0.40 -4.16
C ASN A 89 7.42 -1.03 -4.17
N PHE A 90 6.55 -1.98 -4.55
CA PHE A 90 6.87 -3.40 -4.47
C PHE A 90 7.89 -3.81 -5.52
N HIS A 91 8.96 -4.44 -5.07
CA HIS A 91 9.93 -5.12 -5.92
C HIS A 91 9.73 -6.64 -5.86
N ILE A 92 10.07 -7.34 -6.94
CA ILE A 92 9.98 -8.79 -7.03
C ILE A 92 11.38 -9.38 -6.85
N TYR A 93 11.53 -10.28 -5.89
CA TYR A 93 12.79 -10.93 -5.57
C TYR A 93 12.74 -12.42 -5.87
N ALA A 94 13.90 -12.98 -6.23
CA ALA A 94 14.12 -14.41 -6.37
C ALA A 94 15.28 -14.86 -5.46
N VAL A 95 15.08 -15.95 -4.74
CA VAL A 95 16.13 -16.60 -3.96
C VAL A 95 16.20 -18.08 -4.32
N GLN A 96 17.43 -18.58 -4.48
CA GLN A 96 17.68 -19.98 -4.76
C GLN A 96 17.77 -20.76 -3.44
N PRO A 97 16.83 -21.65 -3.13
CA PRO A 97 16.74 -22.31 -1.83
C PRO A 97 17.88 -23.31 -1.59
N THR A 98 18.46 -23.87 -2.65
CA THR A 98 19.54 -24.86 -2.57
C THR A 98 20.91 -24.26 -2.23
N ASP A 99 21.04 -22.93 -2.27
CA ASP A 99 22.27 -22.22 -1.91
C ASP A 99 22.37 -21.97 -0.40
N ALA A 100 21.32 -22.26 0.36
CA ALA A 100 21.29 -22.07 1.80
C ALA A 100 22.07 -23.17 2.53
N GLU A 101 22.91 -22.76 3.48
CA GLU A 101 23.69 -23.65 4.33
C GLU A 101 23.65 -23.16 5.78
N ALA A 102 24.01 -24.02 6.73
CA ALA A 102 24.06 -23.62 8.13
C ALA A 102 25.03 -22.45 8.34
N GLY A 103 24.51 -21.30 8.77
CA GLY A 103 25.29 -20.07 8.96
C GLY A 103 25.52 -19.24 7.70
N PHE A 104 24.91 -19.61 6.57
CA PHE A 104 24.98 -18.86 5.31
C PHE A 104 23.58 -18.64 4.73
N ILE A 105 23.18 -17.38 4.65
CA ILE A 105 21.91 -16.97 4.03
C ILE A 105 22.20 -16.57 2.58
N PRO A 106 21.52 -17.18 1.60
CA PRO A 106 21.73 -16.85 0.19
C PRO A 106 21.23 -15.43 -0.09
N LYS A 107 21.89 -14.76 -1.04
CA LYS A 107 21.48 -13.42 -1.45
C LYS A 107 20.27 -13.50 -2.40
N SER A 108 19.20 -12.79 -2.07
CA SER A 108 18.09 -12.58 -3.00
C SER A 108 18.50 -11.67 -4.17
N ARG A 109 18.08 -12.05 -5.38
CA ARG A 109 18.17 -11.22 -6.58
C ARG A 109 16.90 -10.39 -6.71
N ASP A 110 17.06 -9.07 -6.80
CA ASP A 110 15.98 -8.19 -7.24
C ASP A 110 15.77 -8.35 -8.75
N LEU A 111 14.57 -8.78 -9.15
CA LEU A 111 14.15 -8.94 -10.54
C LEU A 111 13.57 -7.64 -11.13
N SER A 112 13.31 -6.63 -10.30
CA SER A 112 12.81 -5.32 -10.69
C SER A 112 13.62 -4.18 -10.04
N PRO A 113 14.95 -4.11 -10.23
CA PRO A 113 15.84 -3.18 -9.51
C PRO A 113 15.76 -1.75 -10.09
N TYR A 114 14.56 -1.17 -10.10
CA TYR A 114 14.30 0.19 -10.57
C TYR A 114 13.70 1.02 -9.44
N GLU A 115 14.05 2.29 -9.36
CA GLU A 115 13.63 3.17 -8.27
C GLU A 115 12.22 3.75 -8.52
N ASN A 116 11.44 3.92 -7.45
CA ASN A 116 10.08 4.51 -7.48
C ASN A 116 9.10 3.77 -8.40
N ILE A 117 9.17 2.44 -8.39
CA ILE A 117 8.30 1.58 -9.18
C ILE A 117 7.51 0.68 -8.25
N THR A 118 6.39 0.18 -8.75
CA THR A 118 5.76 -1.01 -8.21
C THR A 118 5.69 -2.06 -9.31
N ALA A 119 5.98 -3.31 -8.95
CA ALA A 119 5.96 -4.44 -9.86
C ALA A 119 4.93 -5.49 -9.39
N TYR A 120 4.21 -6.05 -10.36
CA TYR A 120 3.23 -7.10 -10.13
C TYR A 120 3.54 -8.33 -10.96
N ILE A 121 3.24 -9.51 -10.42
CA ILE A 121 3.40 -10.77 -11.14
C ILE A 121 2.12 -11.03 -11.93
N LEU A 122 2.25 -11.19 -13.24
CA LEU A 122 1.14 -11.45 -14.14
C LEU A 122 0.92 -12.95 -14.36
N HIS A 123 2.01 -13.71 -14.57
CA HIS A 123 1.92 -15.12 -14.93
C HIS A 123 3.23 -15.86 -14.65
N VAL A 124 3.10 -17.16 -14.33
CA VAL A 124 4.23 -18.08 -14.10
C VAL A 124 4.14 -19.21 -15.15
N PRO A 125 4.87 -19.10 -16.28
CA PRO A 125 4.76 -20.01 -17.41
C PRO A 125 5.01 -21.48 -17.09
N LYS A 126 4.21 -22.39 -17.67
CA LYS A 126 4.44 -23.84 -17.64
C LYS A 126 5.44 -24.30 -18.72
N SER A 127 5.51 -23.58 -19.83
CA SER A 127 6.36 -23.90 -20.99
C SER A 127 7.84 -23.58 -20.77
N ASN A 128 8.16 -22.66 -19.86
CA ASN A 128 9.53 -22.29 -19.52
C ASN A 128 9.65 -21.85 -18.06
N HIS A 129 10.19 -22.73 -17.22
CA HIS A 129 10.28 -22.53 -15.78
C HIS A 129 11.28 -21.45 -15.34
N ASN A 130 12.18 -21.02 -16.23
CA ASN A 130 13.10 -19.90 -15.97
C ASN A 130 12.45 -18.54 -16.19
N LYS A 131 11.22 -18.47 -16.70
CA LYS A 131 10.55 -17.20 -17.00
C LYS A 131 9.53 -16.83 -15.94
N LEU A 132 9.39 -15.52 -15.74
CA LEU A 132 8.34 -14.89 -14.94
C LEU A 132 7.76 -13.74 -15.75
N PHE A 133 6.43 -13.65 -15.90
CA PHE A 133 5.82 -12.51 -16.57
C PHE A 133 5.35 -11.50 -15.53
N VAL A 134 5.73 -10.24 -15.70
CA VAL A 134 5.54 -9.17 -14.71
C VAL A 134 5.03 -7.90 -15.37
N ALA A 135 4.35 -7.09 -14.60
CA ALA A 135 3.97 -5.72 -14.94
C ALA A 135 4.89 -4.77 -14.14
N ILE A 136 5.53 -3.80 -14.80
CA ILE A 136 6.41 -2.81 -14.15
C ILE A 136 6.06 -1.42 -14.69
N ASN A 137 5.86 -0.44 -13.81
CA ASN A 137 5.50 0.96 -14.13
C ASN A 137 6.70 1.90 -14.19
N ASP A 138 7.85 1.39 -14.61
CA ASP A 138 9.10 2.14 -14.67
C ASP A 138 9.20 3.08 -15.89
N ARG A 139 8.26 2.98 -16.85
CA ARG A 139 8.09 3.94 -17.96
C ARG A 139 7.21 5.12 -17.56
N ASP A 140 6.12 4.77 -16.91
CA ASP A 140 4.95 5.59 -16.68
C ASP A 140 4.40 5.15 -15.32
N THR A 141 4.48 6.04 -14.33
CA THR A 141 4.09 5.73 -12.96
C THR A 141 2.63 5.27 -12.82
N ALA A 142 1.76 5.62 -13.78
CA ALA A 142 0.36 5.21 -13.79
C ALA A 142 0.12 3.87 -14.51
N TRP A 143 0.95 3.51 -15.49
CA TRP A 143 0.70 2.37 -16.37
C TRP A 143 1.89 1.42 -16.44
N HIS A 144 1.60 0.14 -16.24
CA HIS A 144 2.63 -0.88 -16.25
C HIS A 144 2.81 -1.43 -17.67
N ASP A 145 4.06 -1.45 -18.13
CA ASP A 145 4.46 -2.26 -19.26
C ASP A 145 4.61 -3.73 -18.82
N TYR A 146 4.39 -4.67 -19.74
CA TYR A 146 4.45 -6.10 -19.44
C TYR A 146 5.74 -6.70 -19.97
N TYR A 147 6.45 -7.43 -19.13
CA TYR A 147 7.75 -8.01 -19.40
C TYR A 147 7.78 -9.50 -19.09
N SER A 148 8.66 -10.22 -19.79
CA SER A 148 9.12 -11.55 -19.43
C SER A 148 10.52 -11.41 -18.83
N ILE A 149 10.70 -11.85 -17.60
CA ILE A 149 11.99 -11.86 -16.90
C ILE A 149 12.56 -13.26 -16.89
N ASP A 150 13.83 -13.37 -17.23
CA ASP A 150 14.65 -14.55 -16.99
C ASP A 150 15.09 -14.59 -15.52
N ILE A 151 14.51 -15.47 -14.71
CA ILE A 151 14.76 -15.54 -13.27
C ILE A 151 16.26 -15.72 -12.94
N PRO A 152 17.02 -16.61 -13.60
CA PRO A 152 18.44 -16.80 -13.28
C PRO A 152 19.31 -15.56 -13.54
N THR A 153 19.04 -14.83 -14.63
CA THR A 153 19.89 -13.71 -15.07
C THR A 153 19.37 -12.33 -14.66
N GLY A 154 18.06 -12.20 -14.42
CA GLY A 154 17.35 -10.93 -14.27
C GLY A 154 17.08 -10.20 -15.59
N GLU A 155 17.43 -10.78 -16.74
CA GLU A 155 17.22 -10.14 -18.04
C GLU A 155 15.73 -10.07 -18.37
N ARG A 156 15.22 -8.87 -18.63
CA ARG A 156 13.83 -8.66 -19.04
C ARG A 156 13.70 -8.49 -20.56
N THR A 157 12.61 -9.00 -21.10
CA THR A 157 12.18 -8.82 -22.50
C THR A 157 10.78 -8.23 -22.49
N LEU A 158 10.56 -7.15 -23.25
CA LEU A 158 9.24 -6.53 -23.38
C LEU A 158 8.26 -7.49 -24.08
N LEU A 159 7.14 -7.78 -23.43
CA LEU A 159 6.02 -8.52 -24.01
C LEU A 159 5.00 -7.56 -24.63
N LEU A 160 4.66 -6.50 -23.91
CA LEU A 160 3.69 -5.50 -24.35
C LEU A 160 4.03 -4.14 -23.73
N GLN A 161 4.23 -3.15 -24.58
CA GLN A 161 4.25 -1.74 -24.16
C GLN A 161 2.81 -1.26 -23.98
N ASN A 162 2.50 -0.69 -22.82
CA ASN A 162 1.14 -0.35 -22.45
C ASN A 162 0.79 1.10 -22.82
N ASP A 163 0.53 1.34 -24.11
CA ASP A 163 0.10 2.66 -24.61
C ASP A 163 -1.43 2.83 -24.66
N ASN A 164 -2.18 1.87 -24.08
CA ASN A 164 -3.63 1.80 -24.21
C ASN A 164 -4.34 1.62 -22.86
N ASN A 165 -3.64 1.93 -21.76
CA ASN A 165 -4.18 1.92 -20.40
C ASN A 165 -4.75 0.55 -20.00
N TRP A 166 -4.07 -0.53 -20.42
CA TRP A 166 -4.42 -1.89 -20.01
C TRP A 166 -4.21 -2.04 -18.51
N THR A 167 -5.16 -2.70 -17.85
CA THR A 167 -5.16 -2.97 -16.42
C THR A 167 -4.88 -4.44 -16.10
N GLY A 168 -4.93 -5.32 -17.10
CA GLY A 168 -4.65 -6.75 -16.92
C GLY A 168 -4.26 -7.44 -18.22
N ALA A 169 -3.57 -8.57 -18.07
CA ALA A 169 -3.14 -9.47 -19.14
C ALA A 169 -3.38 -10.92 -18.71
N TYR A 170 -3.92 -11.73 -19.62
CA TYR A 170 -4.27 -13.11 -19.33
C TYR A 170 -3.68 -14.04 -20.40
N PHE A 171 -3.06 -15.11 -19.93
CA PHE A 171 -2.31 -16.05 -20.75
C PHE A 171 -3.06 -17.38 -20.83
N ASP A 172 -3.00 -18.03 -22.00
CA ASP A 172 -3.58 -19.36 -22.19
C ASP A 172 -2.71 -20.48 -21.56
N LEU A 173 -3.17 -21.72 -21.71
CA LEU A 173 -2.47 -22.90 -21.21
C LEU A 173 -1.14 -23.18 -21.94
N GLU A 174 -0.86 -22.47 -23.04
CA GLU A 174 0.43 -22.48 -23.77
C GLU A 174 1.29 -21.25 -23.41
N ASP A 175 0.90 -20.49 -22.38
CA ASP A 175 1.53 -19.26 -21.88
C ASP A 175 1.58 -18.11 -22.90
N LYS A 176 0.67 -18.11 -23.88
CA LYS A 176 0.56 -17.01 -24.84
C LYS A 176 -0.43 -15.98 -24.33
N LEU A 177 -0.08 -14.70 -24.46
CA LEU A 177 -0.98 -13.60 -24.13
C LEU A 177 -2.19 -13.63 -25.07
N GLN A 178 -3.39 -13.85 -24.52
CA GLN A 178 -4.62 -13.94 -25.30
C GLN A 178 -5.61 -12.82 -24.96
N LEU A 179 -5.70 -12.39 -23.69
CA LEU A 179 -6.64 -11.36 -23.28
C LEU A 179 -5.95 -10.17 -22.63
N LEU A 180 -6.58 -9.02 -22.78
CA LEU A 180 -6.28 -7.79 -22.06
C LEU A 180 -7.56 -7.26 -21.44
N SER A 181 -7.44 -6.57 -20.30
CA SER A 181 -8.54 -5.82 -19.71
C SER A 181 -8.19 -4.36 -19.55
N LYS A 182 -9.19 -3.47 -19.55
CA LYS A 182 -9.05 -2.07 -19.15
C LYS A 182 -10.32 -1.52 -18.53
N SER A 183 -10.19 -0.43 -17.78
CA SER A 183 -11.33 0.37 -17.34
C SER A 183 -11.94 1.13 -18.53
N ASN A 184 -13.27 1.22 -18.59
CA ASN A 184 -13.96 2.05 -19.57
C ASN A 184 -14.25 3.47 -19.02
N GLU A 185 -14.72 4.36 -19.89
CA GLU A 185 -14.99 5.76 -19.58
C GLU A 185 -16.05 5.98 -18.48
N THR A 186 -16.83 4.96 -18.14
CA THR A 186 -17.85 5.03 -17.07
C THR A 186 -17.40 4.35 -15.77
N GLY A 187 -16.16 3.87 -15.70
CA GLY A 187 -15.58 3.20 -14.53
C GLY A 187 -15.91 1.70 -14.44
N GLY A 188 -16.55 1.12 -15.47
CA GLY A 188 -16.71 -0.32 -15.60
C GLY A 188 -15.49 -0.98 -16.25
N SER A 189 -15.61 -2.26 -16.59
CA SER A 189 -14.51 -3.06 -17.15
C SER A 189 -14.80 -3.54 -18.57
N GLU A 190 -13.76 -3.67 -19.39
CA GLU A 190 -13.83 -4.26 -20.72
C GLU A 190 -12.78 -5.37 -20.87
N ILE A 191 -13.14 -6.47 -21.51
CA ILE A 191 -12.24 -7.58 -21.84
C ILE A 191 -12.04 -7.62 -23.35
N PHE A 192 -10.79 -7.72 -23.77
CA PHE A 192 -10.35 -7.76 -25.15
C PHE A 192 -9.64 -9.08 -25.44
N HIS A 193 -9.94 -9.67 -26.59
CA HIS A 193 -9.23 -10.82 -27.15
C HIS A 193 -8.25 -10.36 -28.23
N LEU A 194 -7.02 -10.87 -28.21
CA LEU A 194 -5.97 -10.56 -29.18
C LEU A 194 -6.09 -11.43 -30.44
N LYS A 195 -6.90 -10.99 -31.41
CA LYS A 195 -7.04 -11.67 -32.70
C LYS A 195 -6.01 -11.15 -33.70
N ASP A 196 -5.11 -12.02 -34.15
CA ASP A 196 -3.96 -11.65 -35.03
C ASP A 196 -3.12 -10.49 -34.44
N GLY A 197 -2.95 -10.50 -33.12
CA GLY A 197 -2.23 -9.45 -32.38
C GLY A 197 -3.01 -8.14 -32.21
N LYS A 198 -4.27 -8.07 -32.63
CA LYS A 198 -5.12 -6.89 -32.49
C LYS A 198 -6.18 -7.09 -31.41
N PRO A 199 -6.35 -6.15 -30.47
CA PRO A 199 -7.36 -6.26 -29.43
C PRO A 199 -8.77 -6.05 -30.02
N GLN A 200 -9.65 -7.02 -29.80
CA GLN A 200 -11.09 -6.97 -30.10
C GLN A 200 -11.88 -7.11 -28.79
N ARG A 201 -12.73 -6.13 -28.47
CA ARG A 201 -13.57 -6.21 -27.26
C ARG A 201 -14.57 -7.37 -27.39
N ILE A 202 -14.62 -8.22 -26.36
CA ILE A 202 -15.50 -9.40 -26.30
C ILE A 202 -16.54 -9.31 -25.19
N LEU A 203 -16.22 -8.64 -24.08
CA LEU A 203 -17.11 -8.46 -22.94
C LEU A 203 -16.97 -7.04 -22.39
N GLN A 204 -18.05 -6.55 -21.80
CA GLN A 204 -18.09 -5.27 -21.11
C GLN A 204 -19.03 -5.38 -19.91
N ALA A 205 -18.61 -4.82 -18.79
CA ALA A 205 -19.40 -4.62 -17.59
C ALA A 205 -19.52 -3.11 -17.31
N SER A 206 -20.68 -2.70 -16.82
CA SER A 206 -20.82 -1.37 -16.19
C SER A 206 -20.05 -1.31 -14.87
N LEU A 207 -19.94 -0.11 -14.27
CA LEU A 207 -19.38 0.10 -12.93
C LEU A 207 -20.09 -0.73 -11.83
N GLU A 208 -21.35 -1.07 -12.08
CA GLU A 208 -22.23 -1.80 -11.17
C GLU A 208 -22.14 -3.32 -11.35
N GLU A 209 -21.39 -3.79 -12.36
CA GLU A 209 -21.25 -5.20 -12.69
C GLU A 209 -19.79 -5.63 -12.59
N ASN A 210 -19.57 -6.94 -12.53
CA ASN A 210 -18.26 -7.55 -12.49
C ASN A 210 -18.08 -8.47 -13.71
N VAL A 211 -16.87 -8.47 -14.26
CA VAL A 211 -16.43 -9.43 -15.27
C VAL A 211 -14.92 -9.65 -15.13
N ALA A 212 -14.51 -10.88 -14.88
CA ALA A 212 -13.11 -11.24 -14.68
C ALA A 212 -12.81 -12.61 -15.34
N PRO A 213 -11.95 -12.67 -16.37
CA PRO A 213 -11.40 -13.93 -16.85
C PRO A 213 -10.55 -14.59 -15.76
N ILE A 214 -10.68 -15.90 -15.57
CA ILE A 214 -9.96 -16.61 -14.50
C ILE A 214 -9.06 -17.74 -14.98
N ARG A 215 -9.45 -18.52 -16.00
CA ARG A 215 -8.63 -19.62 -16.53
C ARG A 215 -9.09 -20.05 -17.91
N PHE A 216 -8.15 -20.39 -18.79
CA PHE A 216 -8.47 -21.02 -20.07
C PHE A 216 -8.78 -22.51 -19.90
N ASP A 217 -9.71 -23.03 -20.71
CA ASP A 217 -9.95 -24.46 -20.84
C ASP A 217 -9.05 -25.09 -21.94
N LYS A 218 -9.06 -26.43 -22.02
CA LYS A 218 -8.29 -27.17 -23.03
C LYS A 218 -8.76 -26.93 -24.48
N ALA A 219 -9.96 -26.38 -24.67
CA ALA A 219 -10.49 -26.04 -25.98
C ALA A 219 -10.13 -24.60 -26.40
N GLY A 220 -9.43 -23.84 -25.55
CA GLY A 220 -9.07 -22.45 -25.80
C GLY A 220 -10.17 -21.44 -25.47
N ASN A 221 -11.27 -21.87 -24.82
CA ASN A 221 -12.27 -20.98 -24.25
C ASN A 221 -11.80 -20.47 -22.88
N VAL A 222 -12.48 -19.48 -22.32
CA VAL A 222 -12.08 -18.89 -21.03
C VAL A 222 -13.22 -18.91 -20.02
N TYR A 223 -12.92 -19.42 -18.82
CA TYR A 223 -13.78 -19.28 -17.65
C TYR A 223 -13.78 -17.83 -17.19
N VAL A 224 -14.97 -17.30 -16.90
CA VAL A 224 -15.20 -15.91 -16.51
C VAL A 224 -16.09 -15.88 -15.27
N VAL A 225 -15.70 -15.13 -14.25
CA VAL A 225 -16.59 -14.75 -13.15
C VAL A 225 -17.34 -13.49 -13.55
N SER A 226 -18.66 -13.53 -13.55
CA SER A 226 -19.47 -12.41 -14.05
C SER A 226 -20.84 -12.31 -13.38
N ASN A 227 -21.40 -11.10 -13.36
CA ASN A 227 -22.82 -10.84 -13.09
C ASN A 227 -23.42 -9.80 -14.06
N ILE A 228 -22.91 -9.75 -15.30
CA ILE A 228 -23.44 -8.89 -16.37
C ILE A 228 -24.93 -9.22 -16.64
N GLY A 229 -25.77 -8.20 -16.77
CA GLY A 229 -27.20 -8.32 -17.07
C GLY A 229 -28.09 -8.38 -15.83
N ASP A 230 -29.20 -9.09 -15.88
CA ASP A 230 -30.23 -9.08 -14.81
C ASP A 230 -29.92 -10.02 -13.63
N VAL A 231 -28.66 -10.41 -13.44
CA VAL A 231 -28.23 -11.32 -12.35
C VAL A 231 -27.55 -10.54 -11.22
N ASN A 232 -27.93 -10.82 -9.98
CA ASN A 232 -27.41 -10.11 -8.81
C ASN A 232 -26.01 -10.63 -8.39
N PHE A 233 -25.89 -11.94 -8.24
CA PHE A 233 -24.70 -12.60 -7.73
C PHE A 233 -23.78 -13.03 -8.86
N THR A 234 -22.47 -12.98 -8.65
CA THR A 234 -21.51 -13.51 -9.61
C THR A 234 -21.65 -15.02 -9.72
N GLY A 235 -21.61 -15.50 -10.96
CA GLY A 235 -21.51 -16.92 -11.30
C GLY A 235 -20.26 -17.19 -12.12
N LEU A 236 -19.98 -18.48 -12.31
CA LEU A 236 -19.01 -18.98 -13.26
C LEU A 236 -19.68 -19.13 -14.63
N TYR A 237 -19.01 -18.59 -15.63
CA TYR A 237 -19.40 -18.66 -17.04
C TYR A 237 -18.22 -19.19 -17.87
N LEU A 238 -18.49 -19.69 -19.07
CA LEU A 238 -17.50 -20.03 -20.07
C LEU A 238 -17.74 -19.16 -21.31
N TYR A 239 -16.78 -18.31 -21.67
CA TYR A 239 -16.83 -17.56 -22.90
C TYR A 239 -16.24 -18.37 -24.05
N ASN A 240 -17.08 -18.69 -25.04
CA ASN A 240 -16.68 -19.42 -26.23
C ASN A 240 -16.34 -18.45 -27.37
N PHE A 241 -15.10 -18.48 -27.85
CA PHE A 241 -14.60 -17.56 -28.88
C PHE A 241 -15.13 -17.85 -30.29
N GLU A 242 -15.49 -19.10 -30.59
CA GLU A 242 -16.04 -19.48 -31.91
C GLU A 242 -17.49 -19.01 -32.06
N LEU A 243 -18.27 -19.20 -30.99
CA LEU A 243 -19.68 -18.84 -30.94
C LEU A 243 -19.91 -17.38 -30.51
N GLU A 244 -18.88 -16.73 -29.97
CA GLU A 244 -18.94 -15.39 -29.34
C GLU A 244 -20.05 -15.32 -28.26
N THR A 245 -20.16 -16.37 -27.44
CA THR A 245 -21.20 -16.49 -26.41
C THR A 245 -20.62 -16.69 -25.01
N LEU A 246 -21.24 -16.05 -24.03
CA LEU A 246 -20.97 -16.28 -22.60
C LEU A 246 -21.98 -17.28 -22.06
N GLN A 247 -21.55 -18.51 -21.78
CA GLN A 247 -22.40 -19.61 -21.35
C GLN A 247 -22.37 -19.76 -19.83
N PHE A 248 -23.53 -19.80 -19.18
CA PHE A 248 -23.63 -20.02 -17.74
C PHE A 248 -23.18 -21.44 -17.37
N ILE A 249 -22.35 -21.55 -16.33
CA ILE A 249 -21.89 -22.83 -15.77
C ILE A 249 -22.54 -23.07 -14.41
N GLU A 250 -22.32 -22.18 -13.45
CA GLU A 250 -22.78 -22.37 -12.08
C GLU A 250 -22.81 -21.05 -11.28
N SER A 251 -23.68 -20.96 -10.29
CA SER A 251 -23.72 -19.91 -9.27
C SER A 251 -24.10 -20.51 -7.92
N ASP A 252 -24.11 -19.71 -6.85
CA ASP A 252 -24.57 -20.17 -5.54
C ASP A 252 -25.99 -20.75 -5.66
N PRO A 253 -26.20 -22.03 -5.33
CA PRO A 253 -27.52 -22.66 -5.45
C PRO A 253 -28.52 -22.13 -4.41
N ASP A 254 -28.06 -21.44 -3.36
CA ASP A 254 -28.95 -20.77 -2.40
C ASP A 254 -29.29 -19.32 -2.84
N ASN A 255 -28.66 -18.84 -3.91
CA ASN A 255 -28.83 -17.49 -4.47
C ASN A 255 -28.71 -16.41 -3.38
N TYR A 256 -27.64 -16.49 -2.59
CA TYR A 256 -27.41 -15.63 -1.43
C TYR A 256 -26.05 -14.90 -1.45
N VAL A 257 -25.02 -15.51 -2.03
CA VAL A 257 -23.67 -14.92 -2.11
C VAL A 257 -23.07 -15.06 -3.52
N ASP A 258 -22.07 -14.23 -3.76
CA ASP A 258 -21.23 -14.31 -4.96
C ASP A 258 -20.40 -15.60 -4.97
N LEU A 259 -19.96 -16.02 -6.17
CA LEU A 259 -18.91 -17.02 -6.30
C LEU A 259 -17.61 -16.49 -5.69
N GLU A 260 -17.09 -17.18 -4.67
CA GLU A 260 -15.83 -16.82 -4.02
C GLU A 260 -14.63 -17.30 -4.86
N ASN A 261 -14.65 -18.57 -5.28
CA ASN A 261 -13.53 -19.16 -6.01
C ASN A 261 -13.96 -20.29 -6.94
N ALA A 262 -13.22 -20.49 -8.03
CA ALA A 262 -13.26 -21.68 -8.87
C ALA A 262 -11.86 -22.30 -8.85
N ILE A 263 -11.76 -23.50 -8.26
CA ILE A 263 -10.51 -24.21 -8.04
C ILE A 263 -10.27 -25.14 -9.23
N PHE A 264 -9.10 -25.08 -9.82
CA PHE A 264 -8.70 -25.91 -10.96
C PHE A 264 -7.50 -26.77 -10.60
N SER A 265 -7.41 -27.95 -11.22
CA SER A 265 -6.23 -28.80 -11.17
C SER A 265 -5.10 -28.14 -11.95
N ASP A 266 -3.91 -28.03 -11.36
CA ASP A 266 -2.74 -27.56 -12.07
C ASP A 266 -2.12 -28.66 -12.94
N LEU A 267 -2.38 -29.93 -12.60
CA LEU A 267 -1.97 -31.09 -13.39
C LEU A 267 -2.84 -31.29 -14.64
N THR A 268 -4.16 -31.16 -14.52
CA THR A 268 -5.09 -31.48 -15.60
C THR A 268 -5.81 -30.28 -16.19
N ASP A 269 -5.70 -29.08 -15.61
CA ASP A 269 -6.43 -27.86 -15.98
C ASP A 269 -7.96 -27.97 -15.90
N GLU A 270 -8.48 -29.03 -15.27
CA GLU A 270 -9.92 -29.25 -15.09
C GLU A 270 -10.44 -28.59 -13.81
N LEU A 271 -11.70 -28.12 -13.85
CA LEU A 271 -12.39 -27.56 -12.69
C LEU A 271 -12.55 -28.64 -11.62
N ILE A 272 -12.01 -28.39 -10.42
CA ILE A 272 -12.11 -29.25 -9.24
C ILE A 272 -13.40 -28.94 -8.48
N ALA A 273 -13.65 -27.66 -8.19
CA ALA A 273 -14.80 -27.22 -7.40
C ALA A 273 -15.06 -25.71 -7.56
N THR A 274 -16.29 -25.30 -7.22
CA THR A 274 -16.65 -23.90 -6.95
C THR A 274 -16.88 -23.72 -5.44
N VAL A 275 -16.54 -22.55 -4.91
CA VAL A 275 -16.60 -22.22 -3.48
C VAL A 275 -17.45 -20.97 -3.26
N TYR A 276 -18.28 -21.00 -2.22
CA TYR A 276 -19.18 -19.91 -1.81
C TYR A 276 -19.07 -19.67 -0.31
N LEU A 277 -19.02 -18.39 0.11
CA LEU A 277 -18.83 -17.98 1.51
C LEU A 277 -20.04 -17.18 2.04
N ALA A 278 -21.02 -17.90 2.58
CA ALA A 278 -22.16 -17.35 3.32
C ALA A 278 -21.84 -17.31 4.83
N ASP A 279 -22.77 -17.78 5.67
CA ASP A 279 -22.50 -18.03 7.10
C ASP A 279 -21.50 -19.17 7.32
N GLN A 280 -21.44 -20.11 6.36
CA GLN A 280 -20.52 -21.25 6.33
C GLN A 280 -19.96 -21.44 4.92
N LYS A 281 -18.79 -22.07 4.83
CA LYS A 281 -18.13 -22.41 3.56
C LYS A 281 -18.90 -23.53 2.86
N LYS A 282 -19.23 -23.32 1.58
CA LYS A 282 -19.88 -24.32 0.73
C LYS A 282 -19.01 -24.62 -0.48
N ILE A 283 -18.75 -25.91 -0.71
CA ILE A 283 -17.92 -26.39 -1.82
C ILE A 283 -18.76 -27.29 -2.73
N LEU A 284 -18.87 -26.95 -4.01
CA LEU A 284 -19.54 -27.77 -5.01
C LEU A 284 -18.49 -28.49 -5.88
N TRP A 285 -18.24 -29.75 -5.55
CA TRP A 285 -17.23 -30.57 -6.21
C TRP A 285 -17.63 -30.99 -7.63
N LYS A 286 -16.66 -30.94 -8.55
CA LYS A 286 -16.71 -31.44 -9.93
C LYS A 286 -15.72 -32.59 -10.17
N ASN A 287 -14.72 -32.71 -9.29
CA ASN A 287 -13.75 -33.80 -9.30
C ASN A 287 -14.00 -34.75 -8.11
N GLU A 288 -14.35 -36.00 -8.42
CA GLU A 288 -14.71 -37.00 -7.41
C GLU A 288 -13.52 -37.43 -6.52
N PRO A 289 -12.31 -37.74 -7.06
CA PRO A 289 -11.15 -38.03 -6.22
C PRO A 289 -10.84 -36.94 -5.18
N PHE A 290 -10.82 -35.67 -5.59
CA PHE A 290 -10.61 -34.56 -4.64
C PHE A 290 -11.72 -34.45 -3.59
N ARG A 291 -12.99 -34.71 -3.99
CA ARG A 291 -14.11 -34.75 -3.06
C ARG A 291 -13.93 -35.85 -2.01
N GLU A 292 -13.57 -37.05 -2.42
CA GLU A 292 -13.36 -38.19 -1.51
C GLU A 292 -12.22 -37.93 -0.52
N ASP A 293 -11.14 -37.31 -0.98
CA ASP A 293 -10.02 -36.90 -0.14
C ASP A 293 -10.44 -35.82 0.87
N TYR A 294 -11.18 -34.78 0.43
CA TYR A 294 -11.69 -33.76 1.33
C TYR A 294 -12.69 -34.33 2.36
N GLN A 295 -13.58 -35.23 1.96
CA GLN A 295 -14.50 -35.91 2.88
C GLN A 295 -13.75 -36.75 3.91
N TYR A 296 -12.67 -37.43 3.50
CA TYR A 296 -11.79 -38.12 4.43
C TYR A 296 -11.17 -37.14 5.43
N LEU A 297 -10.57 -36.03 4.97
CA LEU A 297 -10.01 -35.01 5.85
C LEU A 297 -11.06 -34.45 6.82
N LYS A 298 -12.26 -34.14 6.33
CA LYS A 298 -13.38 -33.69 7.18
C LYS A 298 -13.82 -34.71 8.22
N SER A 299 -13.70 -36.01 7.93
CA SER A 299 -13.96 -37.05 8.94
C SER A 299 -12.94 -37.07 10.08
N GLN A 300 -11.72 -36.59 9.83
CA GLN A 300 -10.66 -36.47 10.83
C GLN A 300 -10.78 -35.16 11.63
N PHE A 301 -11.34 -34.10 11.00
CA PHE A 301 -11.52 -32.78 11.60
C PHE A 301 -12.98 -32.28 11.45
N PRO A 302 -13.96 -32.92 12.13
CA PRO A 302 -15.38 -32.67 11.88
C PRO A 302 -15.80 -31.20 12.13
N ASP A 303 -15.29 -30.59 13.20
CA ASP A 303 -15.68 -29.25 13.67
C ASP A 303 -14.82 -28.11 13.12
N TYR A 304 -13.89 -28.40 12.21
CA TYR A 304 -12.91 -27.43 11.71
C TYR A 304 -13.06 -27.17 10.22
N GLU A 305 -12.94 -25.93 9.79
CA GLU A 305 -12.73 -25.62 8.38
C GLU A 305 -11.37 -26.15 7.91
N ILE A 306 -11.34 -26.63 6.67
CA ILE A 306 -10.14 -27.19 6.05
C ILE A 306 -9.89 -26.42 4.75
N ASP A 307 -8.71 -25.84 4.65
CA ASP A 307 -8.22 -25.21 3.43
C ASP A 307 -7.06 -26.03 2.87
N ILE A 308 -7.06 -26.24 1.56
CA ILE A 308 -5.92 -26.84 0.84
C ILE A 308 -5.05 -25.67 0.38
N THR A 309 -3.92 -25.46 1.05
CA THR A 309 -3.11 -24.23 0.88
C THR A 309 -1.93 -24.39 -0.07
N SER A 310 -1.47 -25.62 -0.32
CA SER A 310 -0.36 -25.90 -1.23
C SER A 310 -0.38 -27.36 -1.70
N LEU A 311 0.06 -27.61 -2.94
CA LEU A 311 0.08 -28.94 -3.57
C LEU A 311 1.40 -29.14 -4.33
N THR A 312 1.85 -30.39 -4.44
CA THR A 312 2.88 -30.78 -5.42
C THR A 312 2.35 -30.71 -6.85
N GLU A 313 3.26 -30.66 -7.83
CA GLU A 313 2.92 -30.61 -9.27
C GLU A 313 2.07 -31.81 -9.71
N ASP A 314 2.34 -32.99 -9.14
CA ASP A 314 1.56 -34.21 -9.37
C ASP A 314 0.30 -34.32 -8.50
N GLU A 315 0.03 -33.28 -7.69
CA GLU A 315 -1.09 -33.17 -6.76
C GLU A 315 -1.19 -34.33 -5.75
N SER A 316 -0.09 -35.07 -5.50
CA SER A 316 -0.06 -36.25 -4.63
C SER A 316 0.13 -35.93 -3.15
N LYS A 317 0.75 -34.79 -2.84
CA LYS A 317 0.98 -34.28 -1.49
C LYS A 317 0.44 -32.88 -1.32
N TRP A 318 -0.29 -32.64 -0.23
CA TRP A 318 -0.88 -31.34 0.09
C TRP A 318 -0.33 -30.80 1.40
N ILE A 319 -0.33 -29.48 1.54
CA ILE A 319 -0.44 -28.83 2.84
C ILE A 319 -1.89 -28.43 3.03
N ILE A 320 -2.47 -28.82 4.17
CA ILE A 320 -3.80 -28.42 4.58
C ILE A 320 -3.71 -27.56 5.84
N PHE A 321 -4.56 -26.55 5.93
CA PHE A 321 -4.72 -25.71 7.09
C PHE A 321 -6.09 -25.96 7.72
N VAL A 322 -6.10 -26.30 9.00
CA VAL A 322 -7.30 -26.73 9.73
C VAL A 322 -7.56 -25.70 10.83
N HIS A 323 -8.69 -24.99 10.77
CA HIS A 323 -8.96 -23.84 11.66
C HIS A 323 -10.45 -23.70 12.02
N LYS A 324 -10.76 -22.83 12.99
CA LYS A 324 -12.13 -22.39 13.32
C LYS A 324 -12.11 -21.00 13.97
N ASP A 325 -13.25 -20.45 14.34
CA ASP A 325 -13.37 -19.16 15.02
C ASP A 325 -12.61 -19.05 16.37
N THR A 326 -12.49 -20.18 17.06
CA THR A 326 -11.89 -20.34 18.40
C THR A 326 -10.55 -21.06 18.37
N ASP A 327 -9.94 -21.22 17.19
CA ASP A 327 -8.63 -21.85 17.02
C ASP A 327 -7.94 -21.23 15.80
N PRO A 328 -6.82 -20.52 15.97
CA PRO A 328 -6.11 -19.86 14.87
C PRO A 328 -5.58 -20.84 13.82
N GLY A 329 -5.62 -22.14 14.10
CA GLY A 329 -5.46 -23.21 13.14
C GLY A 329 -4.10 -23.88 13.18
N LYS A 330 -4.01 -24.99 12.44
CA LYS A 330 -2.85 -25.89 12.40
C LYS A 330 -2.59 -26.34 10.97
N ALA A 331 -1.31 -26.44 10.61
CA ALA A 331 -0.89 -26.97 9.33
C ALA A 331 -0.55 -28.46 9.44
N TYR A 332 -0.98 -29.22 8.44
CA TYR A 332 -0.68 -30.63 8.27
C TYR A 332 -0.22 -30.90 6.83
N THR A 333 0.65 -31.88 6.62
CA THR A 333 0.82 -32.49 5.31
C THR A 333 -0.17 -33.63 5.13
N PHE A 334 -0.67 -33.81 3.91
CA PHE A 334 -1.56 -34.90 3.52
C PHE A 334 -1.03 -35.62 2.28
N GLU A 335 -0.71 -36.91 2.41
CA GLU A 335 -0.30 -37.76 1.28
C GLU A 335 -1.49 -38.62 0.83
N ARG A 336 -1.95 -38.41 -0.40
CA ARG A 336 -3.23 -38.94 -0.89
C ARG A 336 -3.30 -40.46 -0.99
N ALA A 337 -2.28 -41.08 -1.60
CA ALA A 337 -2.28 -42.52 -1.91
C ALA A 337 -2.43 -43.40 -0.66
N GLY A 338 -1.88 -42.96 0.47
CA GLY A 338 -1.97 -43.63 1.77
C GLY A 338 -2.91 -42.96 2.76
N ARG A 339 -3.48 -41.80 2.43
CA ARG A 339 -4.25 -40.94 3.33
C ARG A 339 -3.51 -40.61 4.63
N SER A 340 -2.21 -40.40 4.55
CA SER A 340 -1.36 -40.04 5.70
C SER A 340 -1.53 -38.56 6.03
N ILE A 341 -1.85 -38.24 7.29
CA ILE A 341 -1.93 -36.86 7.79
C ILE A 341 -0.85 -36.68 8.84
N VAL A 342 0.06 -35.72 8.64
CA VAL A 342 1.17 -35.46 9.56
C VAL A 342 1.14 -34.00 9.99
N PHE A 343 1.05 -33.77 11.31
CA PHE A 343 1.12 -32.42 11.88
C PHE A 343 2.46 -31.75 11.55
N GLN A 344 2.41 -30.47 11.19
CA GLN A 344 3.59 -29.67 10.88
C GLN A 344 3.83 -28.60 11.95
N TYR A 345 2.88 -27.68 12.11
CA TYR A 345 2.99 -26.59 13.08
C TYR A 345 1.63 -25.98 13.41
N ALA A 346 1.57 -25.26 14.54
CA ALA A 346 0.53 -24.29 14.84
C ALA A 346 1.18 -22.89 14.74
N PRO A 347 0.58 -21.90 14.05
CA PRO A 347 1.22 -20.59 13.91
C PRO A 347 1.45 -19.87 15.24
N ARG A 348 0.56 -20.08 16.20
CA ARG A 348 0.57 -19.44 17.52
C ARG A 348 0.25 -20.48 18.60
N PRO A 349 1.20 -21.36 18.96
CA PRO A 349 0.93 -22.45 19.89
C PRO A 349 0.51 -21.96 21.29
N GLU A 350 0.92 -20.75 21.69
CA GLU A 350 0.49 -20.15 22.96
C GLU A 350 -1.03 -19.91 23.03
N LEU A 351 -1.69 -19.64 21.90
CA LEU A 351 -3.14 -19.45 21.84
C LEU A 351 -3.93 -20.74 22.07
N GLU A 352 -3.31 -21.93 21.89
CA GLU A 352 -4.00 -23.21 22.15
C GLU A 352 -4.40 -23.38 23.62
N ASN A 353 -3.70 -22.69 24.53
CA ASN A 353 -3.97 -22.73 25.96
C ASN A 353 -4.88 -21.58 26.42
N VAL A 354 -5.40 -20.77 25.48
CA VAL A 354 -6.28 -19.65 25.76
C VAL A 354 -7.71 -20.03 25.44
N ALA A 355 -8.62 -19.75 26.38
CA ALA A 355 -10.05 -19.87 26.15
C ALA A 355 -10.54 -18.72 25.24
N LEU A 356 -10.46 -18.92 23.92
CA LEU A 356 -11.04 -18.05 22.91
C LEU A 356 -12.57 -18.19 22.88
N VAL A 357 -13.26 -17.13 22.45
CA VAL A 357 -14.73 -17.06 22.43
C VAL A 357 -15.31 -17.26 21.04
N PRO A 358 -16.49 -17.90 20.87
CA PRO A 358 -17.07 -18.12 19.55
C PRO A 358 -17.44 -16.82 18.81
N MET A 359 -17.28 -16.84 17.48
CA MET A 359 -17.78 -15.82 16.57
C MET A 359 -19.17 -16.23 16.07
N GLN A 360 -20.17 -15.40 16.32
CA GLN A 360 -21.55 -15.65 15.91
C GLN A 360 -21.86 -14.91 14.62
N SER A 361 -22.35 -15.61 13.59
CA SER A 361 -22.98 -14.94 12.45
C SER A 361 -24.36 -14.42 12.88
N ILE A 362 -24.60 -13.13 12.68
CA ILE A 362 -25.87 -12.47 12.97
C ILE A 362 -26.28 -11.57 11.81
N LYS A 363 -27.53 -11.12 11.85
CA LYS A 363 -28.05 -10.11 10.94
C LYS A 363 -28.89 -9.10 11.70
N TYR A 364 -28.86 -7.86 11.25
CA TYR A 364 -29.71 -6.79 11.77
C TYR A 364 -30.14 -5.85 10.65
N ASN A 365 -31.23 -5.14 10.83
CA ASN A 365 -31.70 -4.18 9.82
C ASN A 365 -31.06 -2.81 10.06
N SER A 366 -30.59 -2.19 8.98
CA SER A 366 -30.27 -0.78 8.93
C SER A 366 -31.52 0.08 9.12
N ILE A 367 -31.33 1.39 9.25
CA ILE A 367 -32.39 2.37 9.49
C ILE A 367 -33.44 2.36 8.36
N ASP A 368 -33.01 2.12 7.12
CA ASP A 368 -33.87 2.01 5.94
C ASP A 368 -34.45 0.59 5.71
N GLY A 369 -34.14 -0.36 6.59
CA GLY A 369 -34.62 -1.74 6.53
C GLY A 369 -33.73 -2.69 5.72
N LEU A 370 -32.61 -2.24 5.16
CA LEU A 370 -31.63 -3.13 4.53
C LEU A 370 -31.06 -4.11 5.57
N GLU A 371 -31.09 -5.41 5.30
CA GLU A 371 -30.49 -6.43 6.18
C GLU A 371 -28.97 -6.39 6.05
N ILE A 372 -28.27 -6.22 7.18
CA ILE A 372 -26.82 -6.14 7.29
C ILE A 372 -26.29 -7.43 7.93
N PRO A 373 -25.51 -8.24 7.19
CA PRO A 373 -24.76 -9.36 7.76
C PRO A 373 -23.65 -8.85 8.68
N ALA A 374 -23.42 -9.53 9.80
CA ALA A 374 -22.37 -9.15 10.74
C ALA A 374 -21.87 -10.34 11.56
N TYR A 375 -20.66 -10.21 12.08
CA TYR A 375 -20.11 -11.14 13.07
C TYR A 375 -20.07 -10.52 14.45
N LEU A 376 -20.50 -11.28 15.45
CA LEU A 376 -20.61 -10.86 16.84
C LEU A 376 -19.74 -11.74 17.73
N THR A 377 -18.82 -11.12 18.44
CA THR A 377 -17.98 -11.78 19.45
C THR A 377 -18.32 -11.20 20.82
N ILE A 378 -18.75 -12.05 21.75
CA ILE A 378 -19.17 -11.66 23.10
C ILE A 378 -18.12 -12.14 24.11
N PRO A 379 -17.65 -11.29 25.04
CA PRO A 379 -16.61 -11.65 25.99
C PRO A 379 -17.10 -12.69 27.01
N ASP A 380 -16.18 -13.55 27.47
CA ASP A 380 -16.49 -14.60 28.45
C ASP A 380 -16.56 -14.03 29.89
N VAL A 381 -17.78 -13.65 30.29
CA VAL A 381 -18.08 -12.99 31.56
C VAL A 381 -19.30 -13.62 32.24
N ALA A 382 -19.39 -13.49 33.56
CA ALA A 382 -20.45 -14.13 34.33
C ALA A 382 -21.89 -13.63 33.99
N ASP A 383 -22.02 -12.38 33.53
CA ASP A 383 -23.29 -11.79 33.07
C ASP A 383 -23.06 -11.01 31.75
N PRO A 384 -23.36 -11.61 30.58
CA PRO A 384 -23.08 -11.01 29.28
C PRO A 384 -24.17 -10.01 28.86
N LYS A 385 -24.42 -9.00 29.71
CA LYS A 385 -25.44 -7.96 29.48
C LYS A 385 -24.88 -6.57 29.75
N ASN A 386 -25.35 -5.59 28.99
CA ASN A 386 -24.98 -4.18 29.11
C ASN A 386 -23.45 -3.99 29.24
N LEU A 387 -22.70 -4.62 28.34
CA LEU A 387 -21.24 -4.58 28.31
C LEU A 387 -20.75 -3.37 27.48
N PRO A 388 -19.53 -2.87 27.70
CA PRO A 388 -18.91 -1.98 26.73
C PRO A 388 -18.74 -2.70 25.38
N ALA A 389 -18.81 -1.97 24.28
CA ALA A 389 -18.78 -2.54 22.94
C ALA A 389 -17.88 -1.74 21.99
N VAL A 390 -17.38 -2.41 20.96
CA VAL A 390 -16.63 -1.84 19.84
C VAL A 390 -17.33 -2.24 18.54
N ILE A 391 -17.76 -1.25 17.77
CA ILE A 391 -18.16 -1.44 16.37
C ILE A 391 -16.87 -1.38 15.55
N PHE A 392 -16.55 -2.47 14.85
CA PHE A 392 -15.28 -2.67 14.16
C PHE A 392 -15.52 -2.79 12.64
N PRO A 393 -15.79 -1.68 11.92
CA PRO A 393 -15.92 -1.71 10.46
C PRO A 393 -14.60 -2.05 9.76
N HIS A 394 -14.68 -2.95 8.78
CA HIS A 394 -13.56 -3.30 7.92
C HIS A 394 -13.15 -2.14 6.98
N GLY A 395 -11.91 -2.20 6.50
CA GLY A 395 -11.38 -1.30 5.45
C GLY A 395 -11.89 -1.67 4.05
N GLY A 396 -11.49 -0.91 3.03
CA GLY A 396 -11.95 -1.09 1.64
C GLY A 396 -12.40 0.23 1.01
N PRO A 397 -13.71 0.45 0.78
CA PRO A 397 -14.84 -0.26 1.38
C PRO A 397 -15.26 -1.55 0.67
N TRP A 398 -14.76 -1.81 -0.54
CA TRP A 398 -15.13 -2.98 -1.35
C TRP A 398 -14.37 -4.24 -0.90
N ALA A 399 -14.56 -4.60 0.37
CA ALA A 399 -14.08 -5.81 1.01
C ALA A 399 -15.17 -6.35 1.95
N ARG A 400 -14.86 -7.35 2.76
CA ARG A 400 -15.76 -7.83 3.82
C ARG A 400 -14.97 -8.53 4.92
N ASP A 401 -15.59 -8.64 6.09
CA ASP A 401 -15.22 -9.63 7.08
C ASP A 401 -15.80 -11.01 6.73
N TYR A 402 -15.12 -12.06 7.22
CA TYR A 402 -15.50 -13.46 7.06
C TYR A 402 -15.55 -14.14 8.42
N TRP A 403 -16.31 -15.24 8.50
CA TRP A 403 -16.31 -16.09 9.69
C TRP A 403 -14.95 -16.75 9.89
N GLY A 404 -14.43 -16.74 11.12
CA GLY A 404 -13.17 -17.40 11.46
C GLY A 404 -12.45 -16.71 12.62
N TYR A 405 -11.24 -17.18 12.93
CA TYR A 405 -10.41 -16.55 13.98
C TYR A 405 -10.04 -15.13 13.55
N ASN A 406 -10.32 -14.15 14.42
CA ASN A 406 -9.91 -12.76 14.24
C ASN A 406 -9.19 -12.27 15.51
N GLY A 407 -7.91 -11.92 15.38
CA GLY A 407 -7.06 -11.53 16.51
C GLY A 407 -7.58 -10.31 17.27
N TYR A 408 -8.07 -9.28 16.55
CA TYR A 408 -8.65 -8.10 17.18
C TYR A 408 -9.94 -8.42 17.94
N ALA A 409 -10.85 -9.20 17.34
CA ALA A 409 -12.10 -9.57 17.99
C ALA A 409 -11.85 -10.38 19.28
N GLN A 410 -10.96 -11.38 19.22
CA GLN A 410 -10.59 -12.20 20.38
C GLN A 410 -9.87 -11.39 21.46
N PHE A 411 -8.96 -10.50 21.07
CA PHE A 411 -8.25 -9.61 21.98
C PHE A 411 -9.22 -8.67 22.70
N LEU A 412 -10.05 -7.94 21.97
CA LEU A 412 -11.02 -7.00 22.53
C LEU A 412 -12.07 -7.72 23.41
N ALA A 413 -12.53 -8.90 23.00
CA ALA A 413 -13.37 -9.74 23.84
C ALA A 413 -12.65 -10.19 25.12
N ASN A 414 -11.36 -10.55 25.05
CA ASN A 414 -10.59 -10.81 26.26
C ASN A 414 -10.54 -9.57 27.16
N ARG A 415 -10.55 -8.33 26.64
CA ARG A 415 -10.57 -7.08 27.45
C ARG A 415 -11.96 -6.72 28.01
N GLY A 416 -13.00 -7.46 27.63
CA GLY A 416 -14.36 -7.31 28.12
C GLY A 416 -15.29 -6.54 27.17
N TYR A 417 -14.88 -6.36 25.92
CA TYR A 417 -15.69 -5.67 24.92
C TYR A 417 -16.51 -6.66 24.09
N VAL A 418 -17.77 -6.31 23.85
CA VAL A 418 -18.54 -6.91 22.76
C VAL A 418 -18.00 -6.34 21.45
N VAL A 419 -17.67 -7.20 20.48
CA VAL A 419 -17.14 -6.77 19.18
C VAL A 419 -18.16 -7.10 18.11
N LEU A 420 -18.61 -6.08 17.38
CA LEU A 420 -19.46 -6.24 16.21
C LEU A 420 -18.67 -5.86 14.96
N GLN A 421 -18.61 -6.78 14.00
CA GLN A 421 -17.97 -6.64 12.70
C GLN A 421 -19.03 -6.63 11.60
N PRO A 422 -19.54 -5.45 11.20
CA PRO A 422 -20.60 -5.37 10.20
C PRO A 422 -20.04 -5.42 8.79
N ASN A 423 -20.65 -6.25 7.94
CA ASN A 423 -20.51 -6.15 6.49
C ASN A 423 -21.58 -5.16 5.99
N PHE A 424 -21.31 -3.87 6.15
CA PHE A 424 -22.18 -2.75 5.77
C PHE A 424 -22.43 -2.71 4.26
N ARG A 425 -23.45 -1.99 3.79
CA ARG A 425 -23.73 -1.88 2.35
C ARG A 425 -22.47 -1.40 1.61
N GLY A 426 -22.13 -2.03 0.50
CA GLY A 426 -20.84 -1.84 -0.17
C GLY A 426 -19.81 -2.93 0.12
N SER A 427 -20.02 -3.81 1.10
CA SER A 427 -19.19 -5.00 1.26
C SER A 427 -19.35 -5.94 0.06
N THR A 428 -18.28 -6.64 -0.30
CA THR A 428 -18.28 -7.62 -1.40
C THR A 428 -19.00 -8.92 -1.00
N GLY A 429 -19.23 -9.82 -1.96
CA GLY A 429 -19.69 -11.18 -1.68
C GLY A 429 -21.20 -11.36 -1.46
N TYR A 430 -21.97 -10.27 -1.36
CA TYR A 430 -23.43 -10.28 -1.17
C TYR A 430 -24.21 -9.79 -2.41
N GLY A 431 -23.59 -9.88 -3.59
CA GLY A 431 -24.18 -9.51 -4.86
C GLY A 431 -24.13 -8.01 -5.16
N LYS A 432 -24.30 -7.67 -6.44
CA LYS A 432 -24.13 -6.29 -6.91
C LYS A 432 -25.15 -5.31 -6.33
N ALA A 433 -26.36 -5.74 -6.01
CA ALA A 433 -27.35 -4.89 -5.37
C ALA A 433 -26.87 -4.40 -4.00
N PHE A 434 -26.22 -5.26 -3.21
CA PHE A 434 -25.66 -4.90 -1.91
C PHE A 434 -24.40 -4.02 -2.05
N LEU A 435 -23.50 -4.39 -2.97
CA LEU A 435 -22.28 -3.64 -3.28
C LEU A 435 -22.58 -2.22 -3.80
N ASN A 436 -23.57 -2.08 -4.66
CA ASN A 436 -23.90 -0.81 -5.32
C ASN A 436 -24.85 0.06 -4.49
N ALA A 437 -25.49 -0.48 -3.45
CA ALA A 437 -26.24 0.32 -2.49
C ALA A 437 -25.37 1.34 -1.72
N ALA A 438 -24.05 1.24 -1.83
CA ALA A 438 -23.07 2.19 -1.28
C ALA A 438 -22.71 3.36 -2.22
N ILE A 439 -23.13 3.33 -3.49
CA ILE A 439 -22.78 4.37 -4.47
C ILE A 439 -23.33 5.72 -3.99
N ASN A 440 -22.44 6.69 -3.80
CA ASN A 440 -22.72 8.03 -3.28
C ASN A 440 -23.21 8.07 -1.82
N GLU A 441 -22.98 7.02 -1.02
CA GLU A 441 -23.52 6.88 0.34
C GLU A 441 -22.43 6.84 1.44
N TRP A 442 -21.18 7.20 1.12
CA TRP A 442 -20.11 7.37 2.10
C TRP A 442 -20.53 8.38 3.18
N GLY A 443 -20.36 8.00 4.45
CA GLY A 443 -20.75 8.84 5.60
C GLY A 443 -22.26 9.06 5.75
N GLN A 444 -23.08 8.44 4.89
CA GLN A 444 -24.54 8.53 4.89
C GLN A 444 -25.12 7.15 5.20
N LYS A 445 -25.81 6.49 4.26
CA LYS A 445 -26.45 5.20 4.55
C LYS A 445 -25.45 4.10 4.94
N MET A 446 -24.20 4.18 4.48
CA MET A 446 -23.15 3.28 4.96
C MET A 446 -22.87 3.48 6.46
N GLN A 447 -22.95 4.72 6.96
CA GLN A 447 -22.84 5.04 8.38
C GLN A 447 -24.11 4.67 9.17
N ASP A 448 -25.28 4.78 8.55
CA ASP A 448 -26.54 4.31 9.12
C ASP A 448 -26.50 2.81 9.43
N ASP A 449 -25.85 2.01 8.58
CA ASP A 449 -25.66 0.56 8.79
C ASP A 449 -24.85 0.28 10.07
N LEU A 450 -23.78 1.06 10.31
CA LEU A 450 -22.94 0.92 11.51
C LEU A 450 -23.67 1.41 12.76
N THR A 451 -24.41 2.51 12.63
CA THR A 451 -25.21 3.09 13.71
C THR A 451 -26.33 2.15 14.13
N ALA A 452 -27.02 1.51 13.18
CA ALA A 452 -28.03 0.50 13.44
C ALA A 452 -27.44 -0.73 14.13
N GLY A 453 -26.19 -1.10 13.84
CA GLY A 453 -25.46 -2.16 14.55
C GLY A 453 -25.28 -1.85 16.03
N ALA A 454 -24.84 -0.63 16.37
CA ALA A 454 -24.75 -0.18 17.76
C ALA A 454 -26.12 -0.20 18.46
N GLN A 455 -27.16 0.29 17.79
CA GLN A 455 -28.53 0.28 18.31
C GLN A 455 -29.06 -1.14 18.52
N TYR A 456 -28.75 -2.08 17.62
CA TYR A 456 -29.11 -3.48 17.74
C TYR A 456 -28.54 -4.09 19.03
N LEU A 457 -27.25 -3.85 19.31
CA LEU A 457 -26.62 -4.35 20.54
C LEU A 457 -27.29 -3.80 21.81
N ILE A 458 -27.65 -2.52 21.81
CA ILE A 458 -28.37 -1.87 22.93
C ILE A 458 -29.76 -2.48 23.10
N GLN A 459 -30.53 -2.62 22.01
CA GLN A 459 -31.89 -3.16 22.04
C GLN A 459 -31.93 -4.62 22.50
N LYS A 460 -30.89 -5.41 22.20
CA LYS A 460 -30.73 -6.77 22.69
C LYS A 460 -30.28 -6.85 24.16
N GLY A 461 -29.97 -5.71 24.79
CA GLY A 461 -29.43 -5.65 26.15
C GLY A 461 -28.00 -6.20 26.25
N ILE A 462 -27.29 -6.26 25.12
CA ILE A 462 -25.91 -6.78 25.02
C ILE A 462 -24.93 -5.65 25.34
N ALA A 463 -25.11 -4.48 24.72
CA ALA A 463 -24.24 -3.32 24.90
C ALA A 463 -24.86 -2.24 25.79
N GLN A 464 -24.02 -1.57 26.58
CA GLN A 464 -24.37 -0.38 27.33
C GLN A 464 -24.27 0.87 26.43
N SER A 465 -25.32 1.68 26.39
CA SER A 465 -25.48 2.77 25.41
C SER A 465 -24.43 3.88 25.49
N ASP A 466 -23.91 4.19 26.68
CA ASP A 466 -22.88 5.21 26.90
C ASP A 466 -21.45 4.64 26.88
N LYS A 467 -21.28 3.40 26.39
CA LYS A 467 -20.03 2.64 26.41
C LYS A 467 -19.74 1.91 25.09
N ILE A 468 -20.07 2.54 23.97
CA ILE A 468 -19.79 2.02 22.63
C ILE A 468 -18.68 2.85 21.98
N ALA A 469 -17.61 2.21 21.49
CA ALA A 469 -16.65 2.85 20.60
C ALA A 469 -16.83 2.39 19.15
N ILE A 470 -16.25 3.14 18.23
CA ILE A 470 -16.06 2.75 16.84
C ILE A 470 -14.56 2.78 16.52
N MET A 471 -14.07 1.74 15.85
CA MET A 471 -12.65 1.59 15.55
C MET A 471 -12.48 0.95 14.17
N GLY A 472 -11.56 1.42 13.34
CA GLY A 472 -11.32 0.79 12.04
C GLY A 472 -10.12 1.36 11.30
N GLY A 473 -9.71 0.64 10.25
CA GLY A 473 -8.58 1.02 9.40
C GLY A 473 -8.99 1.42 7.98
N SER A 474 -8.28 2.36 7.35
CA SER A 474 -8.55 2.80 5.97
C SER A 474 -9.97 3.36 5.86
N TYR A 475 -10.84 2.82 4.99
CA TYR A 475 -12.27 3.15 5.01
C TYR A 475 -12.92 2.97 6.40
N GLY A 476 -12.53 1.96 7.19
CA GLY A 476 -13.00 1.79 8.56
C GLY A 476 -12.54 2.93 9.49
N GLY A 477 -11.40 3.55 9.19
CA GLY A 477 -10.92 4.77 9.84
C GLY A 477 -11.76 5.98 9.44
N TYR A 478 -12.08 6.13 8.15
CA TYR A 478 -13.06 7.12 7.68
C TYR A 478 -14.42 6.92 8.35
N ALA A 479 -14.94 5.69 8.43
CA ALA A 479 -16.21 5.35 9.07
C ALA A 479 -16.17 5.66 10.57
N THR A 480 -15.02 5.50 11.22
CA THR A 480 -14.80 5.95 12.60
C THR A 480 -14.96 7.46 12.71
N LEU A 481 -14.25 8.23 11.88
CA LEU A 481 -14.35 9.70 11.85
C LEU A 481 -15.76 10.19 11.50
N ALA A 482 -16.42 9.54 10.53
CA ALA A 482 -17.78 9.81 10.11
C ALA A 482 -18.78 9.52 11.24
N GLY A 483 -18.64 8.39 11.92
CA GLY A 483 -19.47 8.04 13.08
C GLY A 483 -19.36 9.06 14.20
N LEU A 484 -18.15 9.53 14.50
CA LEU A 484 -17.95 10.59 15.50
C LEU A 484 -18.49 11.96 15.07
N SER A 485 -18.52 12.25 13.76
CA SER A 485 -18.90 13.57 13.23
C SER A 485 -20.39 13.69 12.91
N PHE A 486 -21.01 12.61 12.43
CA PHE A 486 -22.39 12.60 11.91
C PHE A 486 -23.39 11.98 12.89
N THR A 487 -22.92 11.08 13.76
CA THR A 487 -23.73 10.44 14.83
C THR A 487 -23.03 10.55 16.19
N PRO A 488 -22.65 11.77 16.64
CA PRO A 488 -21.77 12.00 17.79
C PRO A 488 -22.35 11.52 19.14
N GLU A 489 -23.65 11.26 19.23
CA GLU A 489 -24.34 10.75 20.42
C GLU A 489 -24.25 9.23 20.59
N VAL A 490 -23.83 8.49 19.56
CA VAL A 490 -23.78 7.02 19.58
C VAL A 490 -22.50 6.50 20.24
N TYR A 491 -21.39 7.22 20.04
CA TYR A 491 -20.06 6.73 20.39
C TYR A 491 -19.45 7.49 21.55
N ALA A 492 -18.84 6.75 22.48
CA ALA A 492 -18.14 7.25 23.66
C ALA A 492 -16.63 7.44 23.42
N ALA A 493 -16.06 6.85 22.37
CA ALA A 493 -14.68 7.01 21.93
C ALA A 493 -14.52 6.53 20.47
N GLY A 494 -13.47 6.97 19.77
CA GLY A 494 -13.11 6.41 18.47
C GLY A 494 -11.61 6.17 18.28
N VAL A 495 -11.27 5.18 17.47
CA VAL A 495 -9.88 4.85 17.08
C VAL A 495 -9.79 4.78 15.55
N SER A 496 -9.24 5.81 14.91
CA SER A 496 -9.06 5.87 13.46
C SER A 496 -7.64 5.47 13.07
N ILE A 497 -7.50 4.44 12.23
CA ILE A 497 -6.21 3.94 11.76
C ILE A 497 -6.11 4.23 10.25
N VAL A 498 -5.10 4.99 9.82
CA VAL A 498 -4.86 5.37 8.40
C VAL A 498 -6.16 5.79 7.67
N GLY A 499 -7.01 6.56 8.35
CA GLY A 499 -8.36 6.88 7.91
C GLY A 499 -8.44 8.23 7.21
N PRO A 500 -8.98 8.32 5.98
CA PRO A 500 -9.10 9.61 5.31
C PRO A 500 -10.16 10.47 6.01
N SER A 501 -9.87 11.77 6.14
CA SER A 501 -10.75 12.73 6.82
C SER A 501 -11.38 13.74 5.86
N ASN A 502 -10.76 13.94 4.70
CA ASN A 502 -11.17 14.89 3.68
C ASN A 502 -11.14 14.22 2.29
N LEU A 503 -12.34 13.97 1.75
CA LEU A 503 -12.49 13.24 0.48
C LEU A 503 -11.98 14.02 -0.73
N PHE A 504 -11.82 15.35 -0.64
CA PHE A 504 -11.19 16.12 -1.72
C PHE A 504 -9.71 15.78 -1.86
N THR A 505 -8.97 15.90 -0.75
CA THR A 505 -7.53 15.66 -0.72
C THR A 505 -7.20 14.18 -0.93
N LEU A 506 -8.06 13.26 -0.48
CA LEU A 506 -7.95 11.85 -0.84
C LEU A 506 -8.01 11.61 -2.36
N LEU A 507 -9.00 12.19 -3.07
CA LEU A 507 -9.14 12.00 -4.52
C LEU A 507 -8.04 12.70 -5.32
N GLU A 508 -7.49 13.80 -4.80
CA GLU A 508 -6.34 14.50 -5.39
C GLU A 508 -5.04 13.68 -5.27
N THR A 509 -4.88 12.93 -4.17
CA THR A 509 -3.62 12.26 -3.82
C THR A 509 -3.60 10.76 -4.10
N ILE A 510 -4.55 10.23 -4.88
CA ILE A 510 -4.53 8.82 -5.26
C ILE A 510 -3.19 8.45 -5.91
N PRO A 511 -2.58 7.30 -5.57
CA PRO A 511 -1.33 6.88 -6.20
C PRO A 511 -1.45 6.85 -7.73
N PRO A 512 -0.41 7.25 -8.49
CA PRO A 512 -0.48 7.26 -9.95
C PRO A 512 -0.91 5.91 -10.54
N TYR A 513 -0.41 4.80 -10.00
CA TYR A 513 -0.76 3.44 -10.44
C TYR A 513 -2.22 3.03 -10.16
N TRP A 514 -3.03 3.91 -9.55
CA TRP A 514 -4.49 3.75 -9.39
C TRP A 514 -5.30 4.57 -10.39
N GLU A 515 -4.67 5.17 -11.41
CA GLU A 515 -5.37 6.03 -12.38
C GLU A 515 -6.58 5.35 -13.04
N SER A 516 -6.48 4.04 -13.31
CA SER A 516 -7.59 3.25 -13.88
C SER A 516 -8.84 3.20 -13.00
N ALA A 517 -8.73 3.49 -11.71
CA ALA A 517 -9.82 3.48 -10.73
C ALA A 517 -10.42 4.88 -10.50
N ARG A 518 -9.80 5.97 -11.00
CA ARG A 518 -10.22 7.36 -10.73
C ARG A 518 -11.70 7.59 -11.05
N VAL A 519 -12.15 7.14 -12.22
CA VAL A 519 -13.56 7.29 -12.65
C VAL A 519 -14.51 6.53 -11.72
N MET A 520 -14.14 5.32 -11.31
CA MET A 520 -14.90 4.54 -10.33
C MET A 520 -15.00 5.30 -9.00
N PHE A 521 -13.90 5.86 -8.50
CA PHE A 521 -13.90 6.64 -7.27
C PHE A 521 -14.84 7.86 -7.38
N HIS A 522 -14.75 8.64 -8.45
CA HIS A 522 -15.64 9.79 -8.67
C HIS A 522 -17.11 9.37 -8.69
N LYS A 523 -17.44 8.26 -9.34
CA LYS A 523 -18.82 7.76 -9.42
C LYS A 523 -19.35 7.21 -8.09
N ARG A 524 -18.49 6.64 -7.26
CA ARG A 524 -18.87 6.02 -5.98
C ARG A 524 -18.85 7.01 -4.80
N MET A 525 -18.07 8.08 -4.88
CA MET A 525 -17.84 9.03 -3.77
C MET A 525 -18.27 10.47 -4.08
N GLY A 526 -18.27 10.87 -5.34
CA GLY A 526 -18.53 12.25 -5.78
C GLY A 526 -17.44 12.75 -6.73
N ASP A 527 -17.85 13.47 -7.77
CA ASP A 527 -16.93 13.99 -8.80
C ASP A 527 -16.43 15.40 -8.44
N PRO A 528 -15.14 15.56 -8.08
CA PRO A 528 -14.59 16.86 -7.66
C PRO A 528 -14.58 17.91 -8.78
N THR A 529 -14.82 17.52 -10.03
CA THR A 529 -14.90 18.43 -11.18
C THR A 529 -16.28 19.07 -11.37
N THR A 530 -17.29 18.62 -10.62
CA THR A 530 -18.68 19.10 -10.71
C THR A 530 -19.10 19.80 -9.41
N GLU A 531 -19.99 20.79 -9.48
CA GLU A 531 -20.46 21.49 -8.27
C GLU A 531 -21.29 20.56 -7.36
N GLU A 532 -22.09 19.68 -7.95
CA GLU A 532 -22.85 18.67 -7.22
C GLU A 532 -21.92 17.69 -6.49
N GLY A 533 -20.88 17.20 -7.17
CA GLY A 533 -19.89 16.29 -6.60
C GLY A 533 -19.04 16.97 -5.52
N LYS A 534 -18.60 18.22 -5.71
CA LYS A 534 -17.95 19.00 -4.64
C LYS A 534 -18.87 19.15 -3.42
N ALA A 535 -20.13 19.52 -3.62
CA ALA A 535 -21.08 19.64 -2.52
C ALA A 535 -21.30 18.30 -1.81
N GLN A 536 -21.25 17.17 -2.53
CA GLN A 536 -21.32 15.83 -1.95
C GLN A 536 -20.06 15.51 -1.13
N LEU A 537 -18.87 15.65 -1.70
CA LEU A 537 -17.59 15.40 -1.03
C LEU A 537 -17.47 16.22 0.26
N GLN A 538 -17.88 17.49 0.22
CA GLN A 538 -17.88 18.35 1.42
C GLN A 538 -18.82 17.83 2.51
N ARG A 539 -20.06 17.44 2.16
CA ARG A 539 -21.02 16.88 3.13
C ARG A 539 -20.58 15.54 3.70
N GLN A 540 -19.80 14.77 2.95
CA GLN A 540 -19.36 13.43 3.32
C GLN A 540 -17.99 13.42 4.02
N SER A 541 -17.27 14.54 4.08
CA SER A 541 -15.92 14.59 4.68
C SER A 541 -15.97 14.97 6.17
N PRO A 542 -15.58 14.08 7.10
CA PRO A 542 -15.55 14.36 8.53
C PRO A 542 -14.81 15.64 8.91
N PHE A 543 -13.77 16.01 8.17
CA PHE A 543 -12.99 17.23 8.38
C PHE A 543 -13.85 18.51 8.50
N PHE A 544 -14.84 18.70 7.62
CA PHE A 544 -15.71 19.90 7.66
C PHE A 544 -16.76 19.86 8.78
N HIS A 545 -16.81 18.77 9.54
CA HIS A 545 -17.79 18.50 10.57
C HIS A 545 -17.14 18.19 11.93
N ALA A 546 -15.84 18.43 12.09
CA ALA A 546 -15.09 18.15 13.32
C ALA A 546 -15.70 18.82 14.56
N GLN A 547 -16.35 19.98 14.42
CA GLN A 547 -17.08 20.68 15.49
C GLN A 547 -18.24 19.88 16.11
N ASN A 548 -18.73 18.86 15.42
CA ASN A 548 -19.78 17.98 15.94
C ASN A 548 -19.22 16.88 16.85
N ILE A 549 -17.92 16.57 16.76
CA ILE A 549 -17.30 15.48 17.50
C ILE A 549 -17.34 15.80 19.00
N LYS A 550 -17.89 14.86 19.78
CA LYS A 550 -17.98 14.96 21.25
C LYS A 550 -17.06 13.98 21.97
N ALA A 551 -16.83 12.83 21.36
CA ALA A 551 -16.03 11.76 21.93
C ALA A 551 -14.53 12.00 21.72
N PRO A 552 -13.67 11.50 22.62
CA PRO A 552 -12.23 11.48 22.39
C PRO A 552 -11.87 10.59 21.19
N LEU A 553 -10.85 11.00 20.44
CA LEU A 553 -10.32 10.30 19.28
C LEU A 553 -8.84 9.91 19.48
N LEU A 554 -8.51 8.67 19.17
CA LEU A 554 -7.13 8.24 18.93
C LEU A 554 -6.92 8.09 17.41
N VAL A 555 -5.90 8.74 16.88
CA VAL A 555 -5.48 8.63 15.47
C VAL A 555 -4.15 7.88 15.41
N ALA A 556 -4.02 6.94 14.47
CA ALA A 556 -2.76 6.26 14.18
C ALA A 556 -2.48 6.23 12.66
N GLN A 557 -1.28 6.65 12.27
CA GLN A 557 -0.86 6.83 10.88
C GLN A 557 0.53 6.21 10.64
N GLY A 558 0.81 5.80 9.41
CA GLY A 558 2.18 5.53 8.93
C GLY A 558 2.64 6.63 7.98
N ASP A 559 3.87 7.10 8.13
CA ASP A 559 4.36 8.29 7.42
C ASP A 559 4.62 8.04 5.92
N ASN A 560 4.84 6.79 5.54
CA ASN A 560 5.09 6.36 4.16
C ASN A 560 3.81 5.94 3.42
N ASP A 561 2.62 6.14 3.99
CA ASP A 561 1.35 5.68 3.41
C ASP A 561 1.09 6.33 2.04
N PRO A 562 1.08 5.55 0.94
CA PRO A 562 0.87 6.11 -0.38
C PRO A 562 -0.62 6.35 -0.67
N ARG A 563 -1.53 5.67 0.04
CA ARG A 563 -2.98 5.63 -0.23
C ARG A 563 -3.73 6.72 0.52
N VAL A 564 -3.46 6.84 1.82
CA VAL A 564 -4.06 7.83 2.72
C VAL A 564 -2.91 8.61 3.34
N LYS A 565 -2.52 9.70 2.67
CA LYS A 565 -1.38 10.53 3.06
C LYS A 565 -1.51 11.01 4.50
N THR A 566 -0.39 11.17 5.20
CA THR A 566 -0.32 11.70 6.58
C THR A 566 -1.12 12.98 6.76
N SER A 567 -1.21 13.82 5.72
CA SER A 567 -2.04 15.03 5.69
C SER A 567 -3.51 14.80 6.06
N GLU A 568 -4.08 13.63 5.77
CA GLU A 568 -5.46 13.30 6.14
C GLU A 568 -5.64 13.21 7.65
N SER A 569 -4.70 12.55 8.33
CA SER A 569 -4.67 12.44 9.79
C SER A 569 -4.35 13.79 10.45
N ASP A 570 -3.36 14.52 9.91
CA ASP A 570 -2.96 15.82 10.44
C ASP A 570 -4.12 16.83 10.41
N GLN A 571 -4.84 16.93 9.29
CA GLN A 571 -5.96 17.88 9.13
C GLN A 571 -7.04 17.72 10.21
N ILE A 572 -7.49 16.49 10.49
CA ILE A 572 -8.55 16.26 11.49
C ILE A 572 -8.03 16.46 12.92
N VAL A 573 -6.79 16.07 13.21
CA VAL A 573 -6.15 16.30 14.52
C VAL A 573 -6.03 17.80 14.80
N ILE A 574 -5.58 18.57 13.82
CA ILE A 574 -5.48 20.03 13.92
C ILE A 574 -6.86 20.65 14.12
N ALA A 575 -7.87 20.24 13.34
CA ALA A 575 -9.23 20.74 13.47
C ALA A 575 -9.79 20.49 14.89
N MET A 576 -9.62 19.27 15.42
CA MET A 576 -10.05 18.93 16.77
C MET A 576 -9.28 19.73 17.84
N ARG A 577 -7.97 19.87 17.71
CA ARG A 577 -7.13 20.68 18.60
C ARG A 577 -7.60 22.12 18.66
N ASP A 578 -7.81 22.75 17.51
CA ASP A 578 -8.19 24.17 17.40
C ASP A 578 -9.60 24.42 17.95
N LEU A 579 -10.45 23.39 17.97
CA LEU A 579 -11.77 23.39 18.59
C LEU A 579 -11.74 23.03 20.09
N GLY A 580 -10.57 22.68 20.65
CA GLY A 580 -10.41 22.27 22.05
C GLY A 580 -10.99 20.88 22.37
N LEU A 581 -11.07 20.00 21.36
CA LEU A 581 -11.58 18.64 21.48
C LEU A 581 -10.45 17.66 21.84
N ALA A 582 -10.79 16.56 22.52
CA ALA A 582 -9.83 15.57 22.97
C ALA A 582 -9.36 14.69 21.81
N VAL A 583 -8.07 14.77 21.47
CA VAL A 583 -7.45 13.96 20.41
C VAL A 583 -6.03 13.55 20.83
N GLU A 584 -5.69 12.29 20.58
CA GLU A 584 -4.35 11.69 20.73
C GLU A 584 -3.89 11.19 19.35
N TYR A 585 -2.60 11.33 19.02
CA TYR A 585 -2.09 11.01 17.68
C TYR A 585 -0.74 10.29 17.72
N LEU A 586 -0.68 9.14 17.06
CA LEU A 586 0.54 8.39 16.76
C LEU A 586 0.82 8.44 15.25
N ASN A 587 2.05 8.78 14.85
CA ASN A 587 2.55 8.64 13.48
C ASN A 587 3.86 7.83 13.49
N PHE A 588 3.87 6.68 12.81
CA PHE A 588 5.02 5.78 12.74
C PHE A 588 5.89 6.10 11.51
N PRO A 589 7.15 6.58 11.69
CA PRO A 589 7.98 7.07 10.57
C PRO A 589 8.39 6.02 9.53
N ASP A 590 8.41 4.75 9.91
CA ASP A 590 8.88 3.60 9.12
C ASP A 590 7.75 2.65 8.70
N GLU A 591 6.51 3.14 8.74
CA GLU A 591 5.31 2.41 8.33
C GLU A 591 4.54 3.16 7.25
N GLY A 592 3.64 2.44 6.57
CA GLY A 592 2.77 2.98 5.52
C GLY A 592 1.30 2.75 5.83
N HIS A 593 0.56 2.14 4.90
CA HIS A 593 -0.87 1.87 5.05
C HIS A 593 -1.18 0.70 6.02
N GLY A 594 -0.76 0.83 7.29
CA GLY A 594 -0.84 -0.16 8.35
C GLY A 594 0.53 -0.44 9.00
N PHE A 595 0.54 -1.17 10.11
CA PHE A 595 1.74 -1.40 10.95
C PHE A 595 2.24 -2.84 10.81
N ALA A 596 3.28 -3.02 10.00
CA ALA A 596 3.86 -4.33 9.69
C ALA A 596 4.98 -4.73 10.66
N ASN A 597 5.80 -3.76 11.07
CA ASN A 597 6.86 -4.00 12.02
C ASN A 597 6.25 -4.47 13.35
N PRO A 598 6.69 -5.61 13.90
CA PRO A 598 6.07 -6.20 15.09
C PRO A 598 6.08 -5.28 16.31
N ASP A 599 7.13 -4.48 16.49
CA ASP A 599 7.25 -3.58 17.64
C ASP A 599 6.38 -2.33 17.46
N ASN A 600 6.28 -1.78 16.25
CA ASN A 600 5.36 -0.68 15.95
C ASN A 600 3.91 -1.12 16.11
N ASN A 601 3.57 -2.30 15.59
CA ASN A 601 2.25 -2.90 15.76
C ASN A 601 1.92 -3.07 17.25
N MET A 602 2.80 -3.70 18.04
CA MET A 602 2.59 -3.90 19.47
C MET A 602 2.48 -2.59 20.25
N SER A 603 3.26 -1.57 19.86
CA SER A 603 3.20 -0.21 20.43
C SER A 603 1.83 0.44 20.20
N PHE A 604 1.30 0.36 18.98
CA PHE A 604 -0.06 0.81 18.68
C PHE A 604 -1.10 0.04 19.50
N ILE A 605 -1.01 -1.30 19.57
CA ILE A 605 -1.94 -2.13 20.34
C ILE A 605 -1.95 -1.71 21.82
N ALA A 606 -0.79 -1.46 22.43
CA ALA A 606 -0.69 -1.03 23.83
C ALA A 606 -1.40 0.31 24.07
N VAL A 607 -1.22 1.29 23.18
CA VAL A 607 -1.88 2.61 23.29
C VAL A 607 -3.38 2.50 23.06
N MET A 608 -3.80 1.77 22.03
CA MET A 608 -5.21 1.54 21.69
C MET A 608 -5.95 0.81 22.82
N GLU A 609 -5.34 -0.22 23.41
CA GLU A 609 -5.88 -0.96 24.56
C GLU A 609 -6.09 -0.04 25.78
N ALA A 610 -5.08 0.76 26.14
CA ALA A 610 -5.16 1.69 27.25
C ALA A 610 -6.18 2.82 27.01
N PHE A 611 -6.27 3.33 25.78
CA PHE A 611 -7.23 4.35 25.37
C PHE A 611 -8.68 3.85 25.50
N LEU A 612 -8.98 2.65 24.98
CA LEU A 612 -10.30 2.04 25.12
C LEU A 612 -10.63 1.77 26.59
N ALA A 613 -9.68 1.25 27.38
CA ALA A 613 -9.87 1.01 28.81
C ALA A 613 -10.18 2.30 29.59
N LYS A 614 -9.50 3.41 29.28
CA LYS A 614 -9.73 4.73 29.88
C LYS A 614 -11.13 5.26 29.62
N HIS A 615 -11.66 5.10 28.40
CA HIS A 615 -12.93 5.72 28.00
C HIS A 615 -14.15 4.81 28.16
N LEU A 616 -13.99 3.51 27.90
CA LEU A 616 -15.07 2.52 28.03
C LEU A 616 -15.03 1.78 29.36
N GLY A 617 -13.90 1.73 30.07
CA GLY A 617 -13.65 0.73 31.10
C GLY A 617 -13.21 -0.59 30.48
N GLY A 618 -13.22 -1.67 31.26
CA GLY A 618 -12.65 -2.96 30.85
C GLY A 618 -11.34 -3.25 31.58
N ARG A 619 -10.65 -4.32 31.18
CA ARG A 619 -9.31 -4.66 31.68
C ARG A 619 -8.28 -4.43 30.59
N TYR A 620 -7.03 -4.17 30.96
CA TYR A 620 -5.93 -4.00 30.02
C TYR A 620 -4.60 -4.40 30.66
N GLN A 621 -3.58 -4.66 29.85
CA GLN A 621 -2.22 -4.97 30.30
C GLN A 621 -1.45 -3.69 30.61
N GLU A 622 -1.29 -3.36 31.90
CA GLU A 622 -0.63 -2.12 32.36
C GLU A 622 0.85 -2.04 31.98
N ASN A 623 1.57 -3.16 32.05
CA ASN A 623 3.00 -3.20 31.83
C ASN A 623 3.32 -3.08 30.34
N VAL A 624 4.04 -2.04 29.95
CA VAL A 624 4.59 -1.86 28.59
C VAL A 624 6.12 -1.95 28.68
N PRO A 625 6.79 -2.84 27.93
CA PRO A 625 8.26 -2.92 27.90
C PRO A 625 8.92 -1.59 27.50
N GLU A 626 10.11 -1.28 28.04
CA GLU A 626 10.83 -0.02 27.81
C GLU A 626 11.11 0.27 26.33
N GLN A 627 11.37 -0.79 25.55
CA GLN A 627 11.55 -0.69 24.09
C GLN A 627 10.29 -0.12 23.42
N LEU A 628 9.12 -0.70 23.72
CA LEU A 628 7.85 -0.22 23.18
C LEU A 628 7.49 1.17 23.71
N GLN A 629 7.79 1.48 24.98
CA GLN A 629 7.61 2.85 25.50
C GLN A 629 8.44 3.88 24.74
N THR A 630 9.65 3.52 24.31
CA THR A 630 10.49 4.38 23.48
C THR A 630 9.88 4.60 22.10
N ILE A 631 9.38 3.54 21.47
CA ILE A 631 8.69 3.63 20.17
C ILE A 631 7.42 4.49 20.30
N ILE A 632 6.59 4.24 21.31
CA ILE A 632 5.38 5.04 21.59
C ILE A 632 5.74 6.52 21.73
N ARG A 633 6.81 6.86 22.47
CA ARG A 633 7.26 8.24 22.64
C ARG A 633 7.72 8.88 21.33
N ILE A 634 8.39 8.12 20.46
CA ILE A 634 8.83 8.59 19.13
C ILE A 634 7.63 8.80 18.20
N ALA A 635 6.69 7.85 18.19
CA ALA A 635 5.50 7.90 17.36
C ALA A 635 4.47 8.93 17.85
N THR A 636 4.45 9.27 19.14
CA THR A 636 3.51 10.25 19.69
C THR A 636 3.79 11.64 19.14
N VAL A 637 2.80 12.19 18.45
CA VAL A 637 2.89 13.52 17.83
C VAL A 637 2.54 14.61 18.84
N ASP A 638 3.39 15.64 18.95
CA ASP A 638 3.00 16.88 19.62
C ASP A 638 2.01 17.63 18.71
N ILE A 639 0.73 17.45 18.98
CA ILE A 639 -0.35 18.04 18.18
C ILE A 639 -0.30 19.57 18.17
N ASN A 640 0.35 20.23 19.13
CA ASN A 640 0.49 21.69 19.15
C ASN A 640 1.51 22.20 18.11
N ALA A 641 2.44 21.33 17.70
CA ALA A 641 3.42 21.64 16.67
C ALA A 641 2.88 21.44 15.24
N LEU A 642 1.75 20.73 15.09
CA LEU A 642 1.13 20.48 13.79
C LEU A 642 0.64 21.78 13.14
N LYS A 643 0.82 21.86 11.82
CA LYS A 643 0.33 22.94 10.96
C LYS A 643 -0.54 22.36 9.88
N MET A 644 -1.57 23.10 9.47
CA MET A 644 -2.42 22.64 8.36
C MET A 644 -1.54 22.42 7.12
N PRO A 645 -1.69 21.27 6.44
CA PRO A 645 -1.03 21.06 5.16
C PRO A 645 -1.38 22.20 4.20
N THR A 646 -0.37 22.73 3.51
CA THR A 646 -0.59 23.74 2.47
C THR A 646 -1.23 23.05 1.27
N ILE A 647 -2.46 23.43 0.93
CA ILE A 647 -3.10 22.97 -0.30
C ILE A 647 -2.45 23.71 -1.47
N VAL A 648 -1.80 22.97 -2.37
CA VAL A 648 -1.28 23.53 -3.61
C VAL A 648 -2.44 23.78 -4.57
N THR A 649 -2.72 25.05 -4.84
CA THR A 649 -3.77 25.43 -5.77
C THR A 649 -3.23 25.48 -7.21
N ASP A 650 -4.13 25.42 -8.20
CA ASP A 650 -3.76 25.63 -9.61
C ASP A 650 -3.11 27.00 -9.82
N SER A 651 -3.52 28.02 -9.04
CA SER A 651 -2.86 29.33 -9.09
C SER A 651 -1.41 29.26 -8.63
N MET A 652 -1.08 28.43 -7.64
CA MET A 652 0.31 28.20 -7.20
C MET A 652 1.09 27.40 -8.25
N ARG A 653 0.47 26.40 -8.89
CA ARG A 653 1.08 25.62 -9.98
C ARG A 653 1.42 26.47 -11.21
N LEU A 654 0.60 27.49 -11.49
CA LEU A 654 0.79 28.44 -12.59
C LEU A 654 1.56 29.71 -12.19
N GLN A 655 1.92 29.87 -10.91
CA GLN A 655 2.63 31.05 -10.45
C GLN A 655 4.08 31.04 -10.98
N SER A 656 4.50 32.16 -11.57
CA SER A 656 5.89 32.35 -12.00
C SER A 656 6.83 32.40 -10.80
N ASN A 657 8.06 31.92 -10.96
CA ASN A 657 9.09 31.94 -9.92
C ASN A 657 9.55 33.37 -9.54
N PRO A 658 10.14 33.56 -8.34
CA PRO A 658 10.61 34.88 -7.92
C PRO A 658 11.57 35.53 -8.95
N ALA A 659 11.51 36.84 -9.11
CA ALA A 659 12.47 37.52 -9.98
C ALA A 659 13.86 37.53 -9.34
N ILE A 660 14.90 37.26 -10.13
CA ILE A 660 16.28 37.47 -9.67
C ILE A 660 16.58 38.97 -9.53
N VAL A 661 17.46 39.31 -8.59
CA VAL A 661 17.91 40.69 -8.37
C VAL A 661 19.43 40.85 -8.40
N LYS A 662 20.18 39.75 -8.24
CA LYS A 662 21.63 39.72 -8.36
C LYS A 662 22.00 39.00 -9.67
N ARG A 663 23.14 39.38 -10.26
CA ARG A 663 23.73 38.65 -11.39
C ARG A 663 24.51 37.45 -10.82
N PRO A 664 24.45 36.25 -11.42
CA PRO A 664 25.21 35.10 -10.96
C PRO A 664 26.73 35.37 -11.01
N SER A 665 27.46 34.82 -10.04
CA SER A 665 28.93 34.94 -10.00
C SER A 665 29.57 34.05 -11.07
N GLU A 666 30.42 34.63 -11.91
CA GLU A 666 31.17 33.90 -12.94
C GLU A 666 32.48 33.34 -12.36
N GLY A 667 32.90 32.16 -12.81
CA GLY A 667 34.15 31.54 -12.39
C GLY A 667 34.06 30.02 -12.19
N THR A 668 35.12 29.46 -11.62
CA THR A 668 35.20 28.04 -11.26
C THR A 668 35.16 27.92 -9.74
N LEU A 669 34.22 27.14 -9.22
CA LEU A 669 34.03 26.87 -7.80
C LEU A 669 34.25 25.38 -7.55
N HIS A 670 34.96 25.03 -6.48
CA HIS A 670 35.16 23.65 -6.08
C HIS A 670 34.41 23.37 -4.78
N TYR A 671 33.71 22.25 -4.72
CA TYR A 671 32.94 21.81 -3.56
C TYR A 671 33.47 20.47 -3.06
N ASN A 672 33.48 20.31 -1.75
CA ASN A 672 33.66 19.03 -1.07
C ASN A 672 32.28 18.47 -0.74
N LEU A 673 32.06 17.19 -1.04
CA LEU A 673 30.81 16.49 -0.78
C LEU A 673 31.07 15.37 0.23
N SER A 674 30.33 15.39 1.33
CA SER A 674 30.30 14.32 2.32
C SER A 674 28.96 13.61 2.26
N LEU A 675 28.99 12.29 2.09
CA LEU A 675 27.81 11.43 2.08
C LEU A 675 27.87 10.49 3.29
N GLU A 676 26.91 10.61 4.20
CA GLU A 676 26.76 9.77 5.39
C GLU A 676 25.66 8.73 5.16
N ILE A 677 26.03 7.45 5.11
CA ILE A 677 25.11 6.31 4.92
C ILE A 677 25.36 5.31 6.04
N GLN A 678 24.35 5.05 6.88
CA GLN A 678 24.39 3.98 7.89
C GLN A 678 25.67 3.97 8.75
N GLY A 679 26.20 5.15 9.08
CA GLY A 679 27.42 5.33 9.90
C GLY A 679 28.75 5.25 9.13
N GLN A 680 28.73 5.13 7.80
CA GLN A 680 29.90 5.29 6.94
C GLN A 680 29.88 6.66 6.25
N ASN A 681 31.03 7.34 6.23
CA ASN A 681 31.21 8.62 5.55
C ASN A 681 32.07 8.45 4.30
N MET A 682 31.59 8.96 3.18
CA MET A 682 32.29 9.01 1.90
C MET A 682 32.51 10.47 1.50
N GLU A 683 33.73 10.79 1.08
CA GLU A 683 34.11 12.15 0.67
C GLU A 683 34.51 12.15 -0.80
N PHE A 684 34.05 13.14 -1.56
CA PHE A 684 34.45 13.36 -2.95
C PHE A 684 34.36 14.84 -3.31
N THR A 685 34.90 15.20 -4.47
CA THR A 685 34.98 16.60 -4.92
C THR A 685 34.18 16.83 -6.18
N GLN A 686 33.62 18.03 -6.28
CA GLN A 686 32.84 18.48 -7.42
C GLN A 686 33.35 19.84 -7.87
N THR A 687 33.39 20.06 -9.17
CA THR A 687 33.77 21.34 -9.76
C THR A 687 32.59 21.90 -10.53
N ARG A 688 32.27 23.17 -10.28
CA ARG A 688 31.24 23.95 -10.99
C ARG A 688 31.90 25.11 -11.72
N GLU A 689 31.67 25.22 -13.02
CA GLU A 689 32.10 26.34 -13.85
C GLU A 689 30.87 27.13 -14.32
N VAL A 690 30.87 28.44 -14.05
CA VAL A 690 29.81 29.37 -14.45
C VAL A 690 30.38 30.40 -15.40
N LYS A 691 29.80 30.50 -16.60
CA LYS A 691 30.20 31.45 -17.65
C LYS A 691 28.99 32.22 -18.14
N ALA A 692 29.10 33.54 -18.21
CA ALA A 692 28.06 34.38 -18.79
C ALA A 692 28.47 34.95 -20.15
N THR A 693 27.49 35.17 -21.00
CA THR A 693 27.55 36.02 -22.19
C THR A 693 26.55 37.17 -22.04
N ASP A 694 26.34 37.96 -23.08
CA ASP A 694 25.36 39.06 -23.06
C ASP A 694 23.91 38.56 -22.93
N THR A 695 23.63 37.33 -23.35
CA THR A 695 22.26 36.76 -23.39
C THR A 695 22.12 35.44 -22.63
N HIS A 696 23.18 34.63 -22.52
CA HIS A 696 23.11 33.29 -21.93
C HIS A 696 24.07 33.11 -20.76
N LEU A 697 23.66 32.30 -19.79
CA LEU A 697 24.49 31.75 -18.73
C LEU A 697 24.71 30.26 -19.00
N THR A 698 25.93 29.77 -18.84
CA THR A 698 26.28 28.35 -18.88
C THR A 698 26.80 27.92 -17.51
N ILE A 699 26.19 26.88 -16.95
CA ILE A 699 26.55 26.26 -15.67
C ILE A 699 26.96 24.83 -15.99
N GLN A 700 28.24 24.51 -15.80
CA GLN A 700 28.76 23.17 -16.01
C GLN A 700 29.27 22.59 -14.69
N GLU A 701 28.81 21.41 -14.34
CA GLU A 701 29.17 20.70 -13.13
C GLU A 701 29.77 19.34 -13.48
N SER A 702 30.81 18.96 -12.74
CA SER A 702 31.48 17.67 -12.90
C SER A 702 31.95 17.14 -11.55
N ALA A 703 31.76 15.85 -11.33
CA ALA A 703 32.20 15.17 -10.12
C ALA A 703 32.79 13.80 -10.49
N GLU A 704 33.89 13.44 -9.84
CA GLU A 704 34.42 12.06 -9.83
C GLU A 704 33.96 11.41 -8.53
N SER A 705 33.11 10.39 -8.63
CA SER A 705 32.56 9.72 -7.45
C SER A 705 32.72 8.20 -7.54
N PRO A 706 32.67 7.47 -6.42
CA PRO A 706 32.60 6.01 -6.41
C PRO A 706 31.38 5.45 -7.16
N MET A 707 30.37 6.29 -7.44
CA MET A 707 29.18 5.93 -8.23
C MET A 707 29.33 6.28 -9.73
N GLY A 708 30.55 6.58 -10.19
CA GLY A 708 30.84 6.98 -11.56
C GLY A 708 31.04 8.48 -11.74
N ASP A 709 31.59 8.85 -12.90
CA ASP A 709 31.79 10.25 -13.30
C ASP A 709 30.45 10.89 -13.66
N MET A 710 30.20 12.07 -13.11
CA MET A 710 29.00 12.85 -13.38
C MET A 710 29.35 14.10 -14.19
N ARG A 711 28.51 14.45 -15.16
CA ARG A 711 28.49 15.75 -15.83
C ARG A 711 27.07 16.29 -15.91
N ASP A 712 26.89 17.56 -15.55
CA ASP A 712 25.63 18.29 -15.70
C ASP A 712 25.94 19.64 -16.35
N LEU A 713 25.24 19.98 -17.42
CA LEU A 713 25.41 21.23 -18.16
C LEU A 713 24.05 21.88 -18.34
N ALA A 714 23.86 23.07 -17.79
CA ALA A 714 22.67 23.88 -18.00
C ALA A 714 23.03 25.19 -18.74
N VAL A 715 22.20 25.54 -19.72
CA VAL A 715 22.23 26.82 -20.44
C VAL A 715 20.90 27.53 -20.18
N CYS A 716 20.99 28.77 -19.72
CA CYS A 716 19.85 29.56 -19.24
C CYS A 716 19.90 30.99 -19.80
N ASP A 717 18.74 31.63 -19.93
CA ASP A 717 18.66 33.07 -20.20
C ASP A 717 19.23 33.85 -19.00
N ILE A 718 20.13 34.80 -19.26
CA ILE A 718 20.83 35.51 -18.18
C ILE A 718 19.95 36.53 -17.42
N GLN A 719 18.84 36.99 -18.01
CA GLN A 719 17.99 38.01 -17.42
C GLN A 719 16.98 37.42 -16.45
N ASN A 720 16.43 36.25 -16.76
CA ASN A 720 15.38 35.62 -15.96
C ASN A 720 15.73 34.21 -15.46
N MET A 721 16.91 33.68 -15.80
CA MET A 721 17.38 32.32 -15.46
C MET A 721 16.49 31.20 -16.00
N SER A 722 15.62 31.46 -16.98
CA SER A 722 14.84 30.39 -17.59
C SER A 722 15.77 29.42 -18.30
N LEU A 723 15.57 28.12 -18.08
CA LEU A 723 16.27 27.08 -18.82
C LEU A 723 16.05 27.28 -20.33
N GLU A 724 17.09 27.04 -21.10
CA GLU A 724 17.05 26.85 -22.56
C GLU A 724 17.45 25.41 -22.93
N ARG A 725 18.47 24.88 -22.25
CA ARG A 725 18.94 23.51 -22.42
C ARG A 725 19.57 22.96 -21.15
N ARG A 726 19.40 21.68 -20.87
CA ARG A 726 20.16 20.93 -19.87
C ARG A 726 20.58 19.57 -20.40
N THR A 727 21.81 19.14 -20.10
CA THR A 727 22.28 17.77 -20.36
C THR A 727 22.93 17.20 -19.12
N ILE A 728 22.47 16.03 -18.67
CA ILE A 728 23.02 15.28 -17.54
C ILE A 728 23.56 13.96 -18.07
N SER A 729 24.75 13.55 -17.64
CA SER A 729 25.36 12.27 -17.99
C SER A 729 26.06 11.71 -16.76
N GLN A 730 25.59 10.56 -16.30
CA GLN A 730 26.15 9.79 -15.19
C GLN A 730 25.67 8.34 -15.38
N ASP A 731 26.54 7.46 -15.86
CA ASP A 731 26.21 6.06 -16.17
C ASP A 731 25.39 5.41 -15.02
N PRO A 732 24.18 4.88 -15.27
CA PRO A 732 23.54 4.61 -16.58
C PRO A 732 22.51 5.64 -17.06
N VAL A 733 22.54 6.85 -16.51
CA VAL A 733 21.59 7.94 -16.77
C VAL A 733 22.15 8.96 -17.76
N GLU A 734 21.38 9.27 -18.79
CA GLU A 734 21.60 10.38 -19.71
C GLU A 734 20.29 11.17 -19.87
N ILE A 735 20.30 12.47 -19.63
CA ILE A 735 19.12 13.33 -19.75
C ILE A 735 19.47 14.49 -20.66
N GLU A 736 18.64 14.77 -21.64
CA GLU A 736 18.71 15.94 -22.52
C GLU A 736 17.36 16.65 -22.45
N ILE A 737 17.37 17.91 -22.03
CA ILE A 737 16.17 18.75 -21.94
C ILE A 737 16.45 20.01 -22.75
N ASP A 738 15.51 20.37 -23.61
CA ASP A 738 15.42 21.66 -24.27
C ASP A 738 14.12 22.33 -23.85
N SER A 739 14.10 23.66 -23.83
CA SER A 739 12.90 24.43 -23.53
C SER A 739 12.67 25.52 -24.55
N SER A 740 11.38 25.74 -24.83
CA SER A 740 10.87 26.88 -25.58
C SER A 740 10.07 27.78 -24.64
N SER A 741 9.41 28.81 -25.17
CA SER A 741 8.55 29.68 -24.37
C SER A 741 7.29 29.00 -23.79
N SER A 742 6.91 27.83 -24.31
CA SER A 742 5.66 27.16 -23.94
C SER A 742 5.75 25.64 -23.76
N VAL A 743 6.88 25.03 -24.11
CA VAL A 743 7.07 23.58 -24.01
C VAL A 743 8.49 23.26 -23.55
N LEU A 744 8.60 22.34 -22.59
CA LEU A 744 9.83 21.65 -22.22
C LEU A 744 9.81 20.27 -22.87
N TYR A 745 10.84 19.96 -23.66
CA TYR A 745 10.91 18.72 -24.42
C TYR A 745 12.31 18.12 -24.39
N GLY A 746 12.44 16.82 -24.64
CA GLY A 746 13.74 16.18 -24.53
C GLY A 746 13.69 14.67 -24.44
N LYS A 747 14.79 14.12 -23.94
CA LYS A 747 15.03 12.70 -23.81
C LYS A 747 15.58 12.38 -22.43
N TYR A 748 15.06 11.35 -21.83
CA TYR A 748 15.55 10.77 -20.58
C TYR A 748 15.90 9.33 -20.86
N ASN A 749 17.15 8.96 -20.69
CA ASN A 749 17.66 7.62 -20.92
C ASN A 749 18.21 7.06 -19.60
N ILE A 750 17.67 5.94 -19.14
CA ILE A 750 18.22 5.20 -18.00
C ILE A 750 18.42 3.75 -18.38
N ASN A 751 19.64 3.22 -18.22
CA ASN A 751 19.96 1.83 -18.57
C ASN A 751 19.57 1.47 -20.02
N GLY A 752 19.70 2.40 -20.97
CA GLY A 752 19.33 2.22 -22.37
C GLY A 752 17.83 2.37 -22.68
N ARG A 753 16.99 2.70 -21.70
CA ARG A 753 15.57 3.00 -21.89
C ARG A 753 15.34 4.48 -22.15
N LEU A 754 14.97 4.82 -23.38
CA LEU A 754 14.66 6.18 -23.79
C LEU A 754 13.18 6.53 -23.54
N ASN A 755 12.94 7.54 -22.71
CA ASN A 755 11.66 8.23 -22.54
C ASN A 755 11.74 9.62 -23.18
N GLU A 756 10.64 10.09 -23.78
CA GLU A 756 10.54 11.46 -24.28
C GLU A 756 9.95 12.36 -23.21
N ILE A 757 10.50 13.57 -23.09
CA ILE A 757 9.92 14.64 -22.28
C ILE A 757 9.14 15.53 -23.25
N ASN A 758 7.89 15.85 -22.92
CA ASN A 758 7.07 16.81 -23.65
C ASN A 758 5.99 17.38 -22.70
N LEU A 759 6.26 18.55 -22.14
CA LEU A 759 5.45 19.18 -21.11
C LEU A 759 5.16 20.63 -21.46
N ASP A 760 3.89 21.01 -21.42
CA ASP A 760 3.49 22.40 -21.52
C ASP A 760 4.00 23.18 -20.30
N ILE A 761 4.58 24.35 -20.54
CA ILE A 761 5.13 25.24 -19.52
C ILE A 761 4.62 26.66 -19.70
N GLU A 762 4.49 27.37 -18.59
CA GLU A 762 4.20 28.80 -18.56
C GLU A 762 5.22 29.50 -17.66
N GLY A 763 5.81 30.59 -18.14
CA GLY A 763 6.77 31.40 -17.38
C GLY A 763 8.19 30.83 -17.34
N THR A 764 8.98 31.31 -16.38
CA THR A 764 10.38 30.92 -16.20
C THR A 764 10.49 29.47 -15.76
N THR A 765 11.30 28.69 -16.48
CA THR A 765 11.58 27.29 -16.14
C THR A 765 12.86 27.19 -15.34
N ILE A 766 12.76 26.84 -14.05
CA ILE A 766 13.91 26.51 -13.21
C ILE A 766 13.96 24.98 -13.03
N THR A 767 15.14 24.39 -13.17
CA THR A 767 15.36 22.95 -12.98
C THR A 767 16.17 22.70 -11.71
N ASP A 768 16.11 21.49 -11.19
CA ASP A 768 16.89 21.03 -10.03
C ASP A 768 18.41 21.06 -10.26
N GLY A 769 19.20 20.62 -9.27
CA GLY A 769 20.67 20.58 -9.37
C GLY A 769 21.35 21.96 -9.37
N ALA A 770 22.46 22.09 -10.11
CA ALA A 770 23.28 23.30 -10.13
C ALA A 770 22.53 24.54 -10.63
N HIS A 771 21.52 24.35 -11.49
CA HIS A 771 20.68 25.44 -11.98
C HIS A 771 19.87 26.09 -10.84
N LEU A 772 19.17 25.29 -10.04
CA LEU A 772 18.45 25.75 -8.86
C LEU A 772 19.40 26.45 -7.87
N ASP A 773 20.56 25.86 -7.62
CA ASP A 773 21.54 26.40 -6.67
C ASP A 773 21.99 27.83 -7.06
N ILE A 774 22.28 28.07 -8.33
CA ILE A 774 22.66 29.40 -8.83
C ILE A 774 21.46 30.34 -8.82
N TYR A 775 20.28 29.88 -9.25
CA TYR A 775 19.06 30.69 -9.25
C TYR A 775 18.73 31.22 -7.86
N LEU A 776 18.75 30.36 -6.82
CA LEU A 776 18.52 30.77 -5.43
C LEU A 776 19.55 31.80 -4.96
N SER A 777 20.81 31.66 -5.38
CA SER A 777 21.86 32.62 -5.02
C SER A 777 21.64 34.04 -5.57
N CYS A 778 20.78 34.17 -6.58
CA CYS A 778 20.44 35.43 -7.23
C CYS A 778 19.19 36.12 -6.66
N LEU A 779 18.52 35.51 -5.69
CA LEU A 779 17.30 36.05 -5.06
C LEU A 779 17.62 37.03 -3.91
N ASP A 780 16.65 37.90 -3.61
CA ASP A 780 16.66 38.75 -2.42
C ASP A 780 15.70 38.18 -1.38
N PHE A 781 16.24 37.38 -0.45
CA PHE A 781 15.47 36.73 0.60
C PHE A 781 14.89 37.70 1.64
N GLU A 782 15.36 38.94 1.72
CA GLU A 782 14.81 39.95 2.64
C GLU A 782 13.54 40.60 2.08
N ASN A 783 13.42 40.67 0.75
CA ASN A 783 12.29 41.33 0.05
C ASN A 783 11.53 40.40 -0.91
N LEU A 784 11.53 39.08 -0.64
CA LEU A 784 10.76 38.11 -1.42
C LEU A 784 9.27 38.47 -1.41
N ASN A 785 8.72 38.76 -2.58
CA ASN A 785 7.30 39.03 -2.78
C ASN A 785 6.44 37.77 -2.76
N GLN A 786 7.06 36.60 -2.84
CA GLN A 786 6.45 35.28 -2.71
C GLN A 786 7.47 34.30 -2.12
N ASN A 787 6.97 33.35 -1.33
CA ASN A 787 7.79 32.36 -0.62
C ASN A 787 7.67 30.97 -1.25
N THR A 788 7.26 30.86 -2.51
CA THR A 788 7.21 29.58 -3.23
C THR A 788 8.07 29.62 -4.47
N ILE A 789 8.60 28.45 -4.83
CA ILE A 789 9.35 28.22 -6.06
C ILE A 789 8.92 26.90 -6.69
N ARG A 790 8.62 26.96 -7.98
CA ARG A 790 8.30 25.83 -8.85
C ARG A 790 9.58 25.36 -9.54
N VAL A 791 9.95 24.11 -9.32
CA VAL A 791 11.19 23.52 -9.86
C VAL A 791 10.84 22.29 -10.66
N PHE A 792 11.35 22.19 -11.89
CA PHE A 792 11.28 20.97 -12.68
C PHE A 792 12.35 19.98 -12.18
N ASP A 793 11.90 18.85 -11.62
CA ASP A 793 12.76 17.74 -11.21
C ASP A 793 13.04 16.88 -12.44
N ALA A 794 14.29 16.94 -12.93
CA ALA A 794 14.67 16.29 -14.18
C ALA A 794 14.58 14.75 -14.12
N GLN A 795 14.71 14.16 -12.94
CA GLN A 795 14.60 12.71 -12.74
C GLN A 795 13.13 12.26 -12.67
N GLN A 796 12.30 13.02 -11.95
CA GLN A 796 10.87 12.72 -11.83
C GLN A 796 10.05 13.16 -13.05
N GLN A 797 10.64 13.95 -13.95
CA GLN A 797 9.99 14.52 -15.13
C GLN A 797 8.72 15.32 -14.78
N ALA A 798 8.71 15.96 -13.62
CA ALA A 798 7.56 16.68 -13.08
C ALA A 798 7.98 17.96 -12.36
N PHE A 799 7.03 18.89 -12.21
CA PHE A 799 7.25 20.07 -11.40
C PHE A 799 6.94 19.79 -9.93
N VAL A 800 7.84 20.24 -9.05
CA VAL A 800 7.68 20.23 -7.60
C VAL A 800 7.63 21.66 -7.12
N ILE A 801 6.64 21.99 -6.29
CA ILE A 801 6.56 23.30 -5.63
C ILE A 801 7.21 23.20 -4.26
N TYR A 802 8.20 24.05 -4.01
CA TYR A 802 8.85 24.21 -2.71
C TYR A 802 8.39 25.50 -2.05
N GLU A 803 8.15 25.44 -0.75
CA GLU A 803 8.12 26.61 0.11
C GLU A 803 9.55 27.00 0.50
N ILE A 804 9.85 28.29 0.40
CA ILE A 804 11.10 28.93 0.81
C ILE A 804 10.93 29.45 2.24
N ASN A 805 11.58 28.79 3.19
CA ASN A 805 11.57 29.18 4.60
C ASN A 805 12.90 29.81 4.99
N SER A 806 12.88 31.08 5.42
CA SER A 806 14.07 31.73 5.98
C SER A 806 14.27 31.29 7.43
N VAL A 807 15.38 30.62 7.71
CA VAL A 807 15.73 30.12 9.05
C VAL A 807 16.50 31.18 9.84
N GLY A 808 17.34 31.95 9.16
CA GLY A 808 18.10 33.05 9.74
C GLY A 808 19.39 33.34 8.98
N GLU A 809 20.33 34.02 9.63
CA GLU A 809 21.68 34.22 9.13
C GLU A 809 22.68 33.37 9.90
N VAL A 810 23.68 32.85 9.21
CA VAL A 810 24.78 32.07 9.81
C VAL A 810 26.09 32.41 9.12
N THR A 811 27.21 32.31 9.85
CA THR A 811 28.54 32.42 9.25
C THR A 811 29.11 31.02 9.03
N ILE A 812 29.46 30.70 7.79
CA ILE A 812 30.15 29.45 7.43
C ILE A 812 31.54 29.84 6.93
N ASP A 813 32.55 29.43 7.70
CA ASP A 813 33.95 29.83 7.58
C ASP A 813 34.11 31.36 7.43
N GLN A 814 34.32 31.89 6.23
CA GLN A 814 34.48 33.34 5.99
C GLN A 814 33.25 34.04 5.38
N TYR A 815 32.21 33.29 4.97
CA TYR A 815 31.02 33.87 4.34
C TYR A 815 29.90 34.08 5.36
N ARG A 816 29.25 35.25 5.31
CA ARG A 816 27.96 35.47 5.98
C ARG A 816 26.87 34.99 5.04
N CYS A 817 26.01 34.09 5.51
CA CYS A 817 25.04 33.38 4.68
C CYS A 817 23.61 33.57 5.19
N HIS A 818 22.66 33.71 4.26
CA HIS A 818 21.26 33.38 4.54
C HIS A 818 21.13 31.86 4.63
N HIS A 819 20.55 31.37 5.72
CA HIS A 819 20.12 29.98 5.86
C HIS A 819 18.66 29.87 5.44
N ILE A 820 18.45 29.22 4.30
CA ILE A 820 17.15 29.01 3.67
C ILE A 820 16.85 27.51 3.66
N GLN A 821 15.64 27.13 4.01
CA GLN A 821 15.16 25.76 3.88
C GLN A 821 14.09 25.69 2.80
N LEU A 822 14.29 24.82 1.81
CA LEU A 822 13.25 24.44 0.86
C LEU A 822 12.52 23.21 1.39
N SER A 823 11.19 23.28 1.45
CA SER A 823 10.31 22.16 1.81
C SER A 823 9.31 21.91 0.68
N ALA A 824 9.27 20.69 0.16
CA ALA A 824 8.29 20.35 -0.88
C ALA A 824 6.86 20.47 -0.31
N LEU A 825 5.96 21.09 -1.07
CA LEU A 825 4.54 21.22 -0.71
C LEU A 825 3.72 19.99 -1.10
N GLU A 826 4.21 19.17 -2.03
CA GLU A 826 3.55 17.97 -2.54
C GLU A 826 4.50 16.76 -2.54
N GLY A 827 3.94 15.57 -2.29
CA GLY A 827 4.51 14.29 -2.71
C GLY A 827 5.80 13.81 -2.02
N SER A 828 6.47 14.61 -1.18
CA SER A 828 7.69 14.18 -0.50
C SER A 828 7.96 14.94 0.79
N THR A 829 8.58 14.28 1.77
CA THR A 829 9.19 14.91 2.96
C THR A 829 10.55 15.56 2.63
N LYS A 830 10.86 15.79 1.34
CA LYS A 830 12.14 16.37 0.88
C LYS A 830 12.32 17.75 1.52
N LYS A 831 13.39 17.86 2.30
CA LYS A 831 13.89 19.12 2.86
C LYS A 831 15.32 19.31 2.42
N MET A 832 15.63 20.53 2.00
CA MET A 832 16.98 20.93 1.61
C MET A 832 17.34 22.23 2.31
N ASP A 833 18.47 22.25 2.99
CA ASP A 833 19.02 23.44 3.60
C ASP A 833 20.07 24.04 2.68
N TYR A 834 19.94 25.34 2.44
CA TYR A 834 20.77 26.15 1.57
C TYR A 834 21.40 27.28 2.38
N TYR A 835 22.71 27.46 2.20
CA TYR A 835 23.47 28.52 2.82
C TYR A 835 24.07 29.40 1.73
N ILE A 836 23.45 30.55 1.50
CA ILE A 836 23.71 31.43 0.36
C ILE A 836 24.38 32.70 0.84
N SER A 837 25.48 33.11 0.21
CA SER A 837 26.22 34.32 0.58
C SER A 837 25.32 35.57 0.56
N ILE A 838 25.40 36.36 1.64
CA ILE A 838 24.70 37.64 1.79
C ILE A 838 25.40 38.73 0.98
N ASP A 839 26.73 38.66 0.88
CA ASP A 839 27.57 39.64 0.21
C ASP A 839 27.21 39.79 -1.29
N ASP A 840 27.81 40.76 -1.98
CA ASP A 840 27.50 41.10 -3.39
C ASP A 840 27.75 39.94 -4.38
N GLN A 841 28.37 38.85 -3.94
CA GLN A 841 28.58 37.65 -4.72
C GLN A 841 27.42 36.66 -4.54
N ALA A 842 26.66 36.42 -5.61
CA ALA A 842 25.65 35.38 -5.70
C ALA A 842 26.33 34.00 -5.76
N ILE A 843 26.57 33.38 -4.60
CA ILE A 843 27.29 32.10 -4.46
C ILE A 843 26.58 31.21 -3.42
N LEU A 844 26.48 29.92 -3.73
CA LEU A 844 26.12 28.87 -2.78
C LEU A 844 27.35 28.47 -1.95
N VAL A 845 27.28 28.60 -0.63
CA VAL A 845 28.39 28.27 0.27
C VAL A 845 28.27 26.83 0.77
N GLN A 846 27.06 26.40 1.12
CA GLN A 846 26.80 25.04 1.56
C GLN A 846 25.37 24.63 1.20
N LYS A 847 25.17 23.34 0.96
CA LYS A 847 23.86 22.69 0.78
C LYS A 847 23.83 21.40 1.58
N GLU A 848 22.73 21.16 2.27
CA GLU A 848 22.46 19.90 2.95
C GLU A 848 21.16 19.31 2.43
N SER A 849 21.14 17.99 2.24
CA SER A 849 19.95 17.29 1.78
C SER A 849 19.89 15.90 2.40
N VAL A 850 18.69 15.45 2.70
CA VAL A 850 18.44 14.05 3.05
C VAL A 850 18.03 13.32 1.77
N LEU A 851 18.58 12.13 1.56
CA LEU A 851 18.27 11.24 0.44
C LEU A 851 17.43 10.07 0.97
N PRO A 852 16.08 10.18 1.02
CA PRO A 852 15.19 9.09 1.45
C PRO A 852 15.50 7.75 0.75
N GLN A 853 15.82 7.80 -0.54
CA GLN A 853 16.16 6.64 -1.37
C GLN A 853 17.36 5.85 -0.84
N MET A 854 18.35 6.52 -0.23
CA MET A 854 19.52 5.89 0.38
C MET A 854 19.32 5.57 1.87
N GLY A 855 18.07 5.35 2.32
CA GLY A 855 17.77 5.05 3.72
C GLY A 855 17.90 6.27 4.63
N GLY A 856 17.63 7.47 4.09
CA GLY A 856 17.77 8.73 4.82
C GLY A 856 19.21 9.24 4.92
N ALA A 857 20.09 8.82 3.99
CA ALA A 857 21.47 9.28 3.94
C ALA A 857 21.55 10.81 3.89
N LYS A 858 22.49 11.39 4.60
CA LYS A 858 22.70 12.84 4.59
C LYS A 858 23.83 13.18 3.64
N ILE A 859 23.56 14.07 2.69
CA ILE A 859 24.59 14.64 1.81
C ILE A 859 24.81 16.10 2.18
N ILE A 860 26.08 16.49 2.30
CA ILE A 860 26.50 17.87 2.53
C ILE A 860 27.46 18.25 1.42
N MET A 861 27.14 19.30 0.68
CA MET A 861 28.01 19.90 -0.32
C MET A 861 28.48 21.26 0.21
N LYS A 862 29.78 21.45 0.34
CA LYS A 862 30.37 22.65 0.95
C LYS A 862 31.47 23.24 0.06
N LEU A 863 31.44 24.55 -0.17
CA LEU A 863 32.41 25.27 -0.97
C LEU A 863 33.83 25.15 -0.36
N ASN A 864 34.83 24.91 -1.21
CA ASN A 864 36.23 24.86 -0.82
C ASN A 864 36.87 26.25 -0.92
N TYR A 865 37.18 26.81 0.25
CA TYR A 865 37.70 28.16 0.43
C TYR A 865 39.08 28.43 -0.19
N GLU A 866 39.88 27.40 -0.47
CA GLU A 866 41.19 27.58 -1.10
C GLU A 866 41.08 27.83 -2.62
N SER A 867 39.85 27.87 -3.17
CA SER A 867 39.59 27.91 -4.61
C SER A 867 38.65 29.02 -5.09
N ALA A 868 38.18 29.90 -4.19
CA ALA A 868 37.29 31.03 -4.48
C ALA A 868 38.03 32.37 -4.62
#